data_AF-A0A819USH5-F1
#
_entry.id   AF-A0A819USH5-F1
#
_cell.length_a   1.000
_cell.length_b   1.000
_cell.length_c   1.000
_cell.angle_alpha   90.00
_cell.angle_beta   90.00
_cell.angle_gamma   90.00
#
_symmetry.space_group_name_H-M   'P 1'
#
loop_
_entity.id
_entity.type
_entity.pdbx_description
1 polymer ?
#
loop_
_entity_poly.entity_id
_entity_poly.type
_entity_poly.pdbx_seq_one_letter_code
_entity_poly.pdbx_strand_id
1 'polypeptide(L)'
;MKVSQLDQIKQAYEAAVYTVQSIHQRINNMKDRHEVMLRAIELLERDVKKIDIRREQDKKQRELEAELILARGMEAQQELVKLQSELDQTQKSKDIIEARIIEATNQIRYFDQQIETLANEKSDLEKDLNGRSGLRELKLHFAKDQKETKLMIYCLSRECEKHHETLKENEQDRIRLKKYIDEFEAINRQSNHSEEQRVNLNEEIQNRKQQSTEWNKTMESLTDDLNINDDNIRKNQSTINCIQNELKQKQNDIDELKKIEKDKTNIYGAWVPECLKAIEQETRFHRKPIGPIGRHIRCIEPRWSYAVEKHLAASMSSFVCTDSHDEHILLELFSKYCRGYRPTVIVKRFSEELPDVSGTLERVQRANLLSVYQVLKIDNITVACILIDHKQIEATILIEDLQEATRIRQSGVLRWDRIYGKVKQVGEALTYDGSNIKLDKAFRIYTNDRQPARYFTSNNTQALSIEELNADIKRLHNQIKQTNSSMNELKTIRQTTKDNLDKIKNMINENNKKIIELNQRLDRLNSTMPTAYDYSLDELQQKLKECDVVHHAATKNFEEAKEKMELEHQRLEDVKRNLENIEKKFDLKTNESAILTEKINNEIAERQQIQQQIPKFTKKCSQLDEDIAKYQEQLNELNKNKPKKLKTSKTTDRSVRDIQQELDVINHFLISNEDTIEKRQQIIDEFRAKRLAAQEFKKVYERCFRQVQSLEKFVNKRKERFGQITDEHQYLLRHKFKDLMEKYRFDDCDIKINHKKEELEISIKKNKRSASSFSGGERSISTFCFLIALWGSIYQPFRLLDEIDIYMDNEKRNSCLEHLYENTQYYSSSQHVIFTPQAIDSALWKRLNVPIFCMPTPKRSLE
;
A
#
# COMPACT_ATOMS: atom_id res chain seq x y z
N MET A 1 11.25 -16.73 -52.84
CA MET A 1 10.69 -15.68 -53.70
C MET A 1 11.29 -14.30 -53.35
N LYS A 2 12.61 -14.24 -53.10
CA LYS A 2 13.36 -13.03 -52.71
C LYS A 2 13.32 -11.90 -53.76
N VAL A 3 12.99 -12.23 -55.00
CA VAL A 3 12.89 -11.30 -56.13
C VAL A 3 11.52 -10.60 -56.22
N SER A 4 10.54 -11.02 -55.40
CA SER A 4 9.20 -10.42 -55.35
C SER A 4 8.98 -9.60 -54.08
N GLN A 5 8.00 -8.69 -54.09
CA GLN A 5 7.58 -7.94 -52.90
C GLN A 5 6.96 -8.84 -51.80
N LEU A 6 6.73 -10.13 -52.07
CA LEU A 6 6.14 -11.07 -51.12
C LEU A 6 7.02 -11.30 -49.89
N ASP A 7 8.35 -11.22 -50.01
CA ASP A 7 9.24 -11.38 -48.85
C ASP A 7 9.17 -10.16 -47.91
N GLN A 8 9.02 -8.95 -48.46
CA GLN A 8 8.76 -7.75 -47.66
C GLN A 8 7.40 -7.83 -46.95
N ILE A 9 6.37 -8.31 -47.65
CA ILE A 9 5.03 -8.52 -47.09
C ILE A 9 5.08 -9.57 -45.98
N LYS A 10 5.82 -10.68 -46.19
CA LYS A 10 6.03 -11.73 -45.19
C LYS A 10 6.67 -11.17 -43.93
N GLN A 11 7.78 -10.43 -44.06
CA GLN A 11 8.47 -9.80 -42.93
C GLN A 11 7.56 -8.82 -42.19
N ALA A 12 6.78 -7.99 -42.91
CA ALA A 12 5.83 -7.07 -42.32
C ALA A 12 4.72 -7.80 -41.54
N TYR A 13 4.24 -8.93 -42.05
CA TYR A 13 3.24 -9.75 -41.36
C TYR A 13 3.81 -10.48 -40.16
N GLU A 14 5.04 -11.01 -40.23
CA GLU A 14 5.73 -11.61 -39.09
C GLU A 14 5.98 -10.59 -37.97
N ALA A 15 6.42 -9.37 -38.33
CA ALA A 15 6.55 -8.27 -37.38
C ALA A 15 5.20 -7.87 -36.75
N ALA A 16 4.12 -7.85 -37.54
CA ALA A 16 2.78 -7.59 -37.02
C ALA A 16 2.31 -8.67 -36.04
N VAL A 17 2.57 -9.96 -36.34
CA VAL A 17 2.28 -11.08 -35.43
C VAL A 17 3.04 -10.90 -34.11
N TYR A 18 4.34 -10.65 -34.17
CA TYR A 18 5.17 -10.42 -32.99
C TYR A 18 4.67 -9.23 -32.16
N THR A 19 4.29 -8.15 -32.83
CA THR A 19 3.72 -6.96 -32.18
C THR A 19 2.42 -7.30 -31.46
N VAL A 20 1.49 -8.01 -32.09
CA VAL A 20 0.23 -8.43 -31.46
C VAL A 20 0.49 -9.34 -30.25
N GLN A 21 1.44 -10.27 -30.33
CA GLN A 21 1.84 -11.12 -29.20
C GLN A 21 2.41 -10.32 -28.04
N SER A 22 3.29 -9.34 -28.32
CA SER A 22 3.84 -8.44 -27.31
C SER A 22 2.74 -7.61 -26.62
N ILE A 23 1.78 -7.08 -27.39
CA ILE A 23 0.64 -6.36 -26.80
C ILE A 23 -0.21 -7.32 -25.94
N HIS A 24 -0.41 -8.57 -26.37
CA HIS A 24 -1.11 -9.59 -25.58
C HIS A 24 -0.45 -9.81 -24.21
N GLN A 25 0.88 -9.92 -24.17
CA GLN A 25 1.63 -10.01 -22.91
C GLN A 25 1.42 -8.77 -22.03
N ARG A 26 1.44 -7.57 -22.62
CA ARG A 26 1.18 -6.33 -21.87
C ARG A 26 -0.25 -6.29 -21.30
N ILE A 27 -1.23 -6.78 -22.04
CA ILE A 27 -2.62 -6.85 -21.58
C ILE A 27 -2.79 -7.90 -20.48
N ASN A 28 -2.09 -9.03 -20.55
CA ASN A 28 -2.05 -10.00 -19.45
C ASN A 28 -1.45 -9.36 -18.19
N ASN A 29 -0.35 -8.61 -18.31
CA ASN A 29 0.21 -7.85 -17.19
C ASN A 29 -0.78 -6.81 -16.63
N MET A 30 -1.61 -6.18 -17.48
CA MET A 30 -2.68 -5.31 -17.02
C MET A 30 -3.76 -6.09 -16.25
N LYS A 31 -4.14 -7.28 -16.71
CA LYS A 31 -5.08 -8.15 -16.01
C LYS A 31 -4.55 -8.50 -14.61
N ASP A 32 -3.29 -8.92 -14.51
CA ASP A 32 -2.68 -9.28 -13.23
C ASP A 32 -2.62 -8.07 -12.29
N ARG A 33 -2.29 -6.88 -12.81
CA ARG A 33 -2.36 -5.62 -12.03
C ARG A 33 -3.77 -5.32 -11.55
N HIS A 34 -4.78 -5.57 -12.37
CA HIS A 34 -6.17 -5.38 -11.95
C HIS A 34 -6.55 -6.35 -10.83
N GLU A 35 -6.13 -7.61 -10.89
CA GLU A 35 -6.34 -8.57 -9.80
C GLU A 35 -5.64 -8.15 -8.50
N VAL A 36 -4.42 -7.63 -8.59
CA VAL A 36 -3.71 -7.08 -7.41
C VAL A 36 -4.47 -5.89 -6.82
N MET A 37 -4.99 -4.99 -7.66
CA MET A 37 -5.85 -3.89 -7.19
C MET A 37 -7.11 -4.39 -6.49
N LEU A 38 -7.76 -5.44 -7.02
CA LEU A 38 -8.94 -6.04 -6.39
C LEU A 38 -8.62 -6.65 -5.02
N ARG A 39 -7.50 -7.39 -4.89
CA ARG A 39 -7.06 -7.92 -3.59
C ARG A 39 -6.78 -6.81 -2.57
N ALA A 40 -6.17 -5.71 -3.00
CA ALA A 40 -5.93 -4.56 -2.12
C ALA A 40 -7.26 -3.91 -1.67
N ILE A 41 -8.25 -3.84 -2.55
CA ILE A 41 -9.60 -3.35 -2.23
C ILE A 41 -10.29 -4.30 -1.25
N GLU A 42 -10.18 -5.62 -1.42
CA GLU A 42 -10.78 -6.61 -0.50
C GLU A 42 -10.21 -6.49 0.92
N LEU A 43 -8.90 -6.24 1.06
CA LEU A 43 -8.28 -5.99 2.36
C LEU A 43 -8.85 -4.73 3.01
N LEU A 44 -8.90 -3.62 2.27
CA LEU A 44 -9.47 -2.37 2.75
C LEU A 44 -10.97 -2.50 3.06
N GLU A 45 -11.72 -3.30 2.31
CA GLU A 45 -13.13 -3.57 2.59
C GLU A 45 -13.32 -4.27 3.94
N ARG A 46 -12.42 -5.22 4.29
CA ARG A 46 -12.43 -5.86 5.62
C ARG A 46 -12.16 -4.84 6.72
N ASP A 47 -11.25 -3.92 6.50
CA ASP A 47 -10.93 -2.89 7.50
C ASP A 47 -12.05 -1.86 7.64
N VAL A 48 -12.72 -1.46 6.55
CA VAL A 48 -13.94 -0.64 6.62
C VAL A 48 -15.05 -1.36 7.39
N LYS A 49 -15.25 -2.67 7.19
CA LYS A 49 -16.22 -3.46 7.97
C LYS A 49 -15.90 -3.47 9.47
N LYS A 50 -14.62 -3.56 9.85
CA LYS A 50 -14.21 -3.45 11.27
C LYS A 50 -14.57 -2.07 11.84
N ILE A 51 -14.35 -1.00 11.06
CA ILE A 51 -14.72 0.36 11.47
C ILE A 51 -16.23 0.49 11.69
N ASP A 52 -17.05 -0.10 10.82
CA ASP A 52 -18.52 -0.07 10.96
C ASP A 52 -19.00 -0.85 12.19
N ILE A 53 -18.45 -2.06 12.44
CA ILE A 53 -18.72 -2.83 13.67
C ILE A 53 -18.36 -2.01 14.92
N ARG A 54 -17.22 -1.32 14.91
CA ARG A 54 -16.82 -0.47 16.03
C ARG A 54 -17.79 0.70 16.24
N ARG A 55 -18.28 1.34 15.18
CA ARG A 55 -19.29 2.41 15.29
C ARG A 55 -20.58 1.92 15.95
N GLU A 56 -21.00 0.69 15.66
CA GLU A 56 -22.15 0.07 16.34
C GLU A 56 -21.87 -0.16 17.83
N GLN A 57 -20.66 -0.62 18.18
CA GLN A 57 -20.25 -0.80 19.59
C GLN A 57 -20.14 0.54 20.34
N ASP A 58 -19.59 1.60 19.72
CA ASP A 58 -19.55 2.96 20.28
C ASP A 58 -20.97 3.47 20.58
N LYS A 59 -21.95 3.18 19.71
CA LYS A 59 -23.35 3.52 19.95
C LYS A 59 -23.93 2.73 21.12
N LYS A 60 -23.67 1.42 21.16
CA LYS A 60 -24.15 0.54 22.24
C LYS A 60 -23.56 0.92 23.60
N GLN A 61 -22.28 1.33 23.65
CA GLN A 61 -21.64 1.86 24.86
C GLN A 61 -22.40 3.07 25.41
N ARG A 62 -22.71 4.07 24.57
CA ARG A 62 -23.46 5.27 24.99
C ARG A 62 -24.85 4.93 25.52
N GLU A 63 -25.51 3.94 24.92
CA GLU A 63 -26.81 3.46 25.37
C GLU A 63 -26.72 2.79 26.75
N LEU A 64 -25.72 1.93 26.98
CA LEU A 64 -25.48 1.26 28.27
C LEU A 64 -25.00 2.23 29.36
N GLU A 65 -24.19 3.23 29.03
CA GLU A 65 -23.76 4.28 29.98
C GLU A 65 -24.97 5.08 30.48
N ALA A 66 -25.89 5.43 29.57
CA ALA A 66 -27.13 6.08 29.95
C ALA A 66 -28.02 5.17 30.81
N GLU A 67 -28.08 3.87 30.51
CA GLU A 67 -28.80 2.87 31.29
C GLU A 67 -28.21 2.68 32.70
N LEU A 68 -26.88 2.64 32.83
CA LEU A 68 -26.15 2.50 34.09
C LEU A 68 -26.42 3.69 35.05
N ILE A 69 -26.46 4.91 34.50
CA ILE A 69 -26.78 6.12 35.28
C ILE A 69 -28.20 6.03 35.85
N LEU A 70 -29.16 5.50 35.07
CA LEU A 70 -30.53 5.29 35.52
C LEU A 70 -30.61 4.20 36.61
N ALA A 71 -29.95 3.06 36.41
CA ALA A 71 -29.93 1.96 37.36
C ALA A 71 -29.29 2.35 38.71
N ARG A 72 -28.14 3.05 38.71
CA ARG A 72 -27.51 3.59 39.93
C ARG A 72 -28.39 4.62 40.64
N GLY A 73 -29.13 5.43 39.89
CA GLY A 73 -30.10 6.37 40.45
C GLY A 73 -31.26 5.67 41.16
N MET A 74 -31.70 4.50 40.67
CA MET A 74 -32.78 3.71 41.27
C MET A 74 -32.31 2.96 42.53
N GLU A 75 -31.11 2.34 42.53
CA GLU A 75 -30.54 1.66 43.71
C GLU A 75 -30.32 2.64 44.88
N ALA A 76 -29.72 3.81 44.62
CA ALA A 76 -29.50 4.84 45.64
C ALA A 76 -30.83 5.38 46.24
N GLN A 77 -31.89 5.43 45.43
CA GLN A 77 -33.23 5.83 45.90
C GLN A 77 -33.84 4.75 46.81
N GLN A 78 -33.62 3.46 46.53
CA GLN A 78 -34.09 2.37 47.38
C GLN A 78 -33.32 2.29 48.71
N GLU A 79 -32.01 2.50 48.71
CA GLU A 79 -31.20 2.55 49.94
C GLU A 79 -31.59 3.72 50.84
N LEU A 80 -31.85 4.91 50.26
CA LEU A 80 -32.36 6.06 51.02
C LEU A 80 -33.66 5.75 51.75
N VAL A 81 -34.59 5.02 51.10
CA VAL A 81 -35.87 4.64 51.72
C VAL A 81 -35.66 3.66 52.87
N LYS A 82 -34.73 2.70 52.73
CA LYS A 82 -34.41 1.73 53.79
C LYS A 82 -33.78 2.39 55.01
N LEU A 83 -32.73 3.20 54.83
CA LEU A 83 -32.05 3.90 55.93
C LEU A 83 -32.99 4.86 56.68
N GLN A 84 -33.89 5.55 55.97
CA GLN A 84 -34.88 6.42 56.59
C GLN A 84 -35.83 5.64 57.51
N SER A 85 -36.25 4.42 57.10
CA SER A 85 -37.09 3.55 57.91
C SER A 85 -36.38 3.00 59.15
N GLU A 86 -35.08 2.69 59.07
CA GLU A 86 -34.29 2.18 60.20
C GLU A 86 -34.03 3.28 61.25
N LEU A 87 -33.79 4.51 60.80
CA LEU A 87 -33.65 5.69 61.66
C LEU A 87 -34.94 5.93 62.48
N ASP A 88 -36.10 5.92 61.81
CA ASP A 88 -37.39 6.16 62.46
C ASP A 88 -37.75 5.09 63.50
N GLN A 89 -37.36 3.83 63.29
CA GLN A 89 -37.57 2.74 64.26
C GLN A 89 -36.67 2.90 65.49
N THR A 90 -35.40 3.28 65.28
CA THR A 90 -34.41 3.45 66.34
C THR A 90 -34.77 4.63 67.25
N GLN A 91 -35.26 5.73 66.67
CA GLN A 91 -35.75 6.91 67.41
C GLN A 91 -36.94 6.57 68.33
N LYS A 92 -37.92 5.81 67.85
CA LYS A 92 -39.08 5.37 68.66
C LYS A 92 -38.67 4.47 69.83
N SER A 93 -37.66 3.62 69.65
CA SER A 93 -37.13 2.75 70.71
C SER A 93 -36.47 3.55 71.84
N LYS A 94 -35.77 4.64 71.48
CA LYS A 94 -35.15 5.57 72.44
C LYS A 94 -36.19 6.26 73.31
N ASP A 95 -37.23 6.83 72.71
CA ASP A 95 -38.29 7.57 73.43
C ASP A 95 -38.97 6.69 74.52
N ILE A 96 -39.13 5.39 74.25
CA ILE A 96 -39.72 4.42 75.19
C ILE A 96 -38.79 4.17 76.40
N ILE A 97 -37.48 4.10 76.19
CA ILE A 97 -36.51 3.84 77.27
C ILE A 97 -36.32 5.09 78.13
N GLU A 98 -36.32 6.29 77.54
CA GLU A 98 -36.25 7.56 78.29
C GLU A 98 -37.45 7.73 79.23
N ALA A 99 -38.67 7.36 78.80
CA ALA A 99 -39.85 7.38 79.66
C ALA A 99 -39.70 6.46 80.89
N ARG A 100 -39.08 5.28 80.72
CA ARG A 100 -38.82 4.33 81.84
C ARG A 100 -37.78 4.83 82.83
N ILE A 101 -36.80 5.62 82.39
CA ILE A 101 -35.81 6.24 83.28
C ILE A 101 -36.49 7.25 84.21
N ILE A 102 -37.40 8.07 83.67
CA ILE A 102 -38.14 9.08 84.44
C ILE A 102 -39.02 8.40 85.51
N GLU A 103 -39.69 7.32 85.15
CA GLU A 103 -40.55 6.56 86.07
C GLU A 103 -39.76 5.93 87.23
N ALA A 104 -38.63 5.29 86.96
CA ALA A 104 -37.75 4.72 87.98
C ALA A 104 -37.12 5.79 88.90
N THR A 105 -36.84 6.99 88.37
CA THR A 105 -36.26 8.09 89.16
C THR A 105 -37.25 8.65 90.17
N ASN A 106 -38.55 8.70 89.83
CA ASN A 106 -39.60 9.14 90.74
C ASN A 106 -39.83 8.16 91.90
N GLN A 107 -39.66 6.85 91.66
CA GLN A 107 -39.80 5.82 92.70
C GLN A 107 -38.67 5.89 93.75
N ILE A 108 -37.42 6.17 93.36
CA ILE A 108 -36.30 6.33 94.31
C ILE A 108 -36.56 7.50 95.28
N ARG A 109 -37.09 8.61 94.77
CA ARG A 109 -37.36 9.80 95.58
C ARG A 109 -38.42 9.56 96.67
N TYR A 110 -39.36 8.65 96.42
CA TYR A 110 -40.37 8.23 97.40
C TYR A 110 -39.75 7.44 98.56
N PHE A 111 -38.84 6.50 98.26
CA PHE A 111 -38.15 5.70 99.26
C PHE A 111 -37.13 6.52 100.09
N ASP A 112 -36.47 7.51 99.48
CA ASP A 112 -35.53 8.39 100.20
C ASP A 112 -36.22 9.17 101.35
N GLN A 113 -37.48 9.59 101.17
CA GLN A 113 -38.25 10.29 102.22
C GLN A 113 -38.63 9.37 103.41
N GLN A 114 -38.86 8.07 103.16
CA GLN A 114 -39.17 7.08 104.20
C GLN A 114 -37.95 6.75 105.09
N ILE A 115 -36.76 6.66 104.48
CA ILE A 115 -35.50 6.34 105.18
C ILE A 115 -35.08 7.49 106.11
N GLU A 116 -35.27 8.75 105.69
CA GLU A 116 -34.90 9.94 106.47
C GLU A 116 -35.70 10.06 107.78
N THR A 117 -36.97 9.66 107.77
CA THR A 117 -37.81 9.64 108.98
C THR A 117 -37.38 8.60 110.02
N LEU A 118 -36.87 7.45 109.58
CA LEU A 118 -36.44 6.36 110.47
C LEU A 118 -35.00 6.54 110.99
N ALA A 119 -34.16 7.30 110.29
CA ALA A 119 -32.77 7.57 110.68
C ALA A 119 -32.64 8.50 111.88
N ASN A 120 -33.60 9.41 112.10
CA ASN A 120 -33.59 10.35 113.21
C ASN A 120 -33.85 9.69 114.58
N GLU A 121 -34.55 8.54 114.62
CA GLU A 121 -34.79 7.77 115.86
C GLU A 121 -33.57 6.96 116.33
N LYS A 122 -32.56 6.76 115.46
CA LYS A 122 -31.36 5.95 115.76
C LYS A 122 -30.18 6.77 116.30
N SER A 123 -30.20 8.10 116.13
CA SER A 123 -29.05 8.97 116.40
C SER A 123 -28.75 9.23 117.89
N ASP A 124 -29.65 8.89 118.82
CA ASP A 124 -29.52 9.26 120.23
C ASP A 124 -28.73 8.27 121.10
N LEU A 125 -28.38 7.09 120.60
CA LEU A 125 -28.03 5.96 121.46
C LEU A 125 -26.54 5.64 121.66
N GLU A 126 -25.60 6.11 120.84
CA GLU A 126 -24.24 5.55 120.90
C GLU A 126 -23.12 6.60 120.74
N LYS A 127 -22.76 7.23 121.87
CA LYS A 127 -21.48 7.94 122.09
C LYS A 127 -20.74 7.25 123.24
N ASP A 128 -19.64 6.53 122.96
CA ASP A 128 -18.33 6.70 123.63
C ASP A 128 -17.25 5.65 123.27
N LEU A 129 -16.10 6.19 122.83
CA LEU A 129 -14.67 5.88 123.17
C LEU A 129 -14.03 4.53 122.73
N ASN A 130 -13.03 4.54 121.82
CA ASN A 130 -11.56 4.79 121.97
C ASN A 130 -10.82 3.73 122.82
N GLY A 131 -9.65 3.15 122.51
CA GLY A 131 -8.69 3.29 121.41
C GLY A 131 -7.40 2.43 121.66
N ARG A 132 -6.76 2.03 120.56
CA ARG A 132 -5.32 1.80 120.21
C ARG A 132 -4.23 1.17 121.14
N SER A 133 -3.46 0.28 120.48
CA SER A 133 -1.97 0.06 120.44
C SER A 133 -1.25 -0.55 121.66
N GLY A 134 -0.14 -1.30 121.55
CA GLY A 134 0.73 -1.74 120.45
C GLY A 134 2.06 -2.30 121.00
N LEU A 135 2.78 -3.09 120.18
CA LEU A 135 4.22 -3.49 120.28
C LEU A 135 4.66 -4.25 121.57
N ARG A 136 5.76 -4.99 121.62
CA ARG A 136 6.60 -5.81 120.73
C ARG A 136 7.66 -6.40 121.69
N GLU A 137 8.22 -7.54 121.32
CA GLU A 137 9.53 -8.05 121.80
C GLU A 137 9.63 -8.56 123.25
N LEU A 138 9.55 -9.89 123.41
CA LEU A 138 10.46 -10.61 124.30
C LEU A 138 10.79 -11.99 123.72
N LYS A 139 11.58 -11.95 122.65
CA LYS A 139 12.47 -13.05 122.29
C LYS A 139 13.48 -13.20 123.41
N LEU A 140 13.52 -14.36 124.06
CA LEU A 140 14.74 -15.11 124.41
C LEU A 140 14.33 -16.16 125.47
N HIS A 141 14.15 -17.42 125.07
CA HIS A 141 14.66 -18.51 125.92
C HIS A 141 14.70 -19.92 125.34
N PHE A 142 14.09 -20.24 124.20
CA PHE A 142 14.03 -21.64 123.75
C PHE A 142 15.10 -22.02 122.71
N ALA A 143 16.36 -21.82 123.11
CA ALA A 143 17.57 -22.12 122.33
C ALA A 143 18.17 -23.52 122.61
N LYS A 144 17.38 -24.50 123.06
CA LYS A 144 17.93 -25.81 123.50
C LYS A 144 17.48 -27.03 122.71
N ASP A 145 16.41 -26.94 121.91
CA ASP A 145 15.91 -28.07 121.10
C ASP A 145 16.37 -28.03 119.62
N GLN A 146 17.27 -27.10 119.28
CA GLN A 146 17.73 -26.82 117.91
C GLN A 146 18.88 -27.72 117.40
N LYS A 147 19.36 -28.66 118.21
CA LYS A 147 20.64 -29.35 117.95
C LYS A 147 20.51 -30.75 117.35
N GLU A 148 19.40 -31.44 117.56
CA GLU A 148 19.24 -32.84 117.12
C GLU A 148 18.63 -32.99 115.72
N THR A 149 17.83 -32.02 115.24
CA THR A 149 17.27 -31.99 113.88
C THR A 149 18.27 -31.58 112.79
N LYS A 150 19.44 -31.03 113.15
CA LYS A 150 20.45 -30.54 112.18
C LYS A 150 21.36 -31.63 111.59
N LEU A 151 21.48 -32.80 112.22
CA LEU A 151 22.40 -33.85 111.75
C LEU A 151 21.81 -34.71 110.62
N MET A 152 20.48 -34.86 110.57
CA MET A 152 19.79 -35.67 109.54
C MET A 152 19.68 -34.95 108.18
N ILE A 153 19.58 -33.61 108.19
CA ILE A 153 19.55 -32.76 107.00
C ILE A 153 20.89 -32.81 106.22
N TYR A 154 22.01 -33.03 106.92
CA TYR A 154 23.35 -33.07 106.31
C TYR A 154 23.57 -34.27 105.37
N CYS A 155 22.99 -35.44 105.67
CA CYS A 155 23.19 -36.65 104.87
C CYS A 155 22.40 -36.63 103.54
N LEU A 156 21.19 -36.06 103.53
CA LEU A 156 20.35 -35.93 102.33
C LEU A 156 20.87 -34.85 101.35
N SER A 157 21.62 -33.86 101.84
CA SER A 157 22.24 -32.81 101.01
C SER A 157 23.29 -33.35 100.02
N ARG A 158 23.95 -34.46 100.34
CA ARG A 158 25.06 -35.01 99.56
C ARG A 158 24.60 -35.88 98.38
N GLU A 159 23.37 -36.39 98.42
CA GLU A 159 22.74 -37.09 97.29
C GLU A 159 22.20 -36.11 96.23
N CYS A 160 21.68 -34.95 96.65
CA CYS A 160 21.25 -33.88 95.74
C CYS A 160 22.40 -33.32 94.89
N GLU A 161 23.62 -33.23 95.44
CA GLU A 161 24.79 -32.72 94.72
C GLU A 161 25.22 -33.60 93.53
N LYS A 162 25.13 -34.94 93.65
CA LYS A 162 25.50 -35.87 92.56
C LYS A 162 24.54 -35.80 91.36
N HIS A 163 23.24 -35.66 91.62
CA HIS A 163 22.24 -35.50 90.56
C HIS A 163 22.31 -34.12 89.89
N HIS A 164 22.77 -33.09 90.61
CA HIS A 164 22.97 -31.74 90.07
C HIS A 164 24.13 -31.65 89.06
N GLU A 165 25.20 -32.43 89.25
CA GLU A 165 26.35 -32.45 88.34
C GLU A 165 26.01 -33.09 86.98
N THR A 166 25.24 -34.18 86.98
CA THR A 166 24.78 -34.86 85.75
C THR A 166 23.78 -34.02 84.94
N LEU A 167 23.00 -33.16 85.60
CA LEU A 167 22.12 -32.18 84.94
C LEU A 167 22.91 -31.10 84.18
N LYS A 168 24.04 -30.64 84.73
CA LYS A 168 24.86 -29.60 84.08
C LYS A 168 25.52 -30.06 82.78
N GLU A 169 25.99 -31.31 82.72
CA GLU A 169 26.64 -31.85 81.52
C GLU A 169 25.64 -31.99 80.36
N ASN A 170 24.45 -32.53 80.63
CA ASN A 170 23.39 -32.66 79.64
C ASN A 170 22.86 -31.31 79.12
N GLU A 171 22.83 -30.27 79.97
CA GLU A 171 22.43 -28.91 79.56
C GLU A 171 23.45 -28.28 78.59
N GLN A 172 24.75 -28.54 78.78
CA GLN A 172 25.80 -28.01 77.91
C GLN A 172 25.75 -28.61 76.49
N ASP A 173 25.43 -29.90 76.37
CA ASP A 173 25.30 -30.56 75.08
C ASP A 173 24.04 -30.11 74.30
N ARG A 174 22.92 -29.82 74.98
CA ARG A 174 21.74 -29.16 74.35
C ARG A 174 22.08 -27.79 73.76
N ILE A 175 22.86 -26.98 74.50
CA ILE A 175 23.23 -25.63 74.07
C ILE A 175 24.14 -25.68 72.83
N ARG A 176 25.08 -26.64 72.76
CA ARG A 176 25.94 -26.83 71.59
C ARG A 176 25.15 -27.25 70.35
N LEU A 177 24.23 -28.20 70.48
CA LEU A 177 23.40 -28.66 69.37
C LEU A 177 22.48 -27.55 68.83
N LYS A 178 21.91 -26.70 69.69
CA LYS A 178 21.12 -25.54 69.25
C LYS A 178 21.91 -24.50 68.45
N LYS A 179 23.15 -24.19 68.88
CA LYS A 179 24.01 -23.26 68.13
C LYS A 179 24.31 -23.73 66.71
N TYR A 180 24.57 -25.02 66.52
CA TYR A 180 24.82 -25.57 65.19
C TYR A 180 23.58 -25.52 64.27
N ILE A 181 22.37 -25.65 64.82
CA ILE A 181 21.12 -25.50 64.06
C ILE A 181 20.92 -24.04 63.63
N ASP A 182 21.13 -23.07 64.52
CA ASP A 182 20.98 -21.64 64.22
C ASP A 182 21.97 -21.16 63.15
N GLU A 183 23.22 -21.64 63.17
CA GLU A 183 24.23 -21.34 62.16
C GLU A 183 23.87 -21.91 60.78
N PHE A 184 23.32 -23.12 60.73
CA PHE A 184 22.86 -23.74 59.48
C PHE A 184 21.66 -22.99 58.87
N GLU A 185 20.69 -22.58 59.69
CA GLU A 185 19.55 -21.78 59.22
C GLU A 185 19.96 -20.39 58.71
N ALA A 186 20.95 -19.74 59.34
CA ALA A 186 21.44 -18.43 58.92
C ALA A 186 22.11 -18.47 57.52
N ILE A 187 22.89 -19.51 57.25
CA ILE A 187 23.53 -19.73 55.94
C ILE A 187 22.46 -20.00 54.86
N ASN A 188 21.43 -20.79 55.19
CA ASN A 188 20.36 -21.11 54.25
C ASN A 188 19.52 -19.87 53.87
N ARG A 189 19.29 -18.94 54.82
CA ARG A 189 18.65 -17.65 54.55
C ARG A 189 19.48 -16.76 53.61
N GLN A 190 20.82 -16.76 53.74
CA GLN A 190 21.71 -16.02 52.83
C GLN A 190 21.74 -16.63 51.42
N SER A 191 21.70 -17.96 51.30
CA SER A 191 21.61 -18.64 50.00
C SER A 191 20.30 -18.33 49.28
N ASN A 192 19.16 -18.45 49.98
CA ASN A 192 17.84 -18.16 49.41
C ASN A 192 17.70 -16.70 48.98
N HIS A 193 18.22 -15.74 49.74
CA HIS A 193 18.18 -14.32 49.37
C HIS A 193 19.04 -14.00 48.13
N SER A 194 20.19 -14.68 47.99
CA SER A 194 21.06 -14.52 46.81
C SER A 194 20.43 -15.13 45.55
N GLU A 195 19.67 -16.22 45.70
CA GLU A 195 18.94 -16.86 44.62
C GLU A 195 17.75 -16.01 44.13
N GLU A 196 16.99 -15.43 45.05
CA GLU A 196 15.91 -14.48 44.74
C GLU A 196 16.42 -13.25 43.97
N GLN A 197 17.58 -12.69 44.37
CA GLN A 197 18.22 -11.59 43.65
C GLN A 197 18.67 -11.98 42.23
N ARG A 198 19.12 -13.23 42.01
CA ARG A 198 19.50 -13.73 40.68
C ARG A 198 18.29 -13.88 39.78
N VAL A 199 17.18 -14.40 40.30
CA VAL A 199 15.91 -14.51 39.56
C VAL A 199 15.42 -13.12 39.12
N ASN A 200 15.38 -12.16 40.05
CA ASN A 200 14.96 -10.78 39.75
C ASN A 200 15.86 -10.09 38.70
N LEU A 201 17.19 -10.22 38.81
CA LEU A 201 18.11 -9.66 37.81
C LEU A 201 17.91 -10.30 36.43
N ASN A 202 17.71 -11.62 36.39
CA ASN A 202 17.53 -12.35 35.14
C ASN A 202 16.20 -11.98 34.45
N GLU A 203 15.13 -11.81 35.23
CA GLU A 203 13.86 -11.27 34.73
C GLU A 203 14.00 -9.84 34.17
N GLU A 204 14.73 -8.96 34.86
CA GLU A 204 14.98 -7.59 34.36
C GLU A 204 15.79 -7.60 33.06
N ILE A 205 16.82 -8.46 32.97
CA ILE A 205 17.61 -8.64 31.74
C ILE A 205 16.73 -9.14 30.59
N GLN A 206 15.84 -10.11 30.84
CA GLN A 206 14.93 -10.64 29.82
C GLN A 206 13.94 -9.57 29.34
N ASN A 207 13.32 -8.83 30.27
CA ASN A 207 12.40 -7.73 29.94
C ASN A 207 13.10 -6.64 29.09
N ARG A 208 14.32 -6.25 29.44
CA ARG A 208 15.09 -5.28 28.65
C ARG A 208 15.50 -5.82 27.29
N LYS A 209 15.86 -7.10 27.19
CA LYS A 209 16.14 -7.75 25.89
C LYS A 209 14.90 -7.75 25.01
N GLN A 210 13.73 -8.07 25.57
CA GLN A 210 12.46 -8.01 24.83
C GLN A 210 12.16 -6.59 24.33
N GLN A 211 12.29 -5.57 25.17
CA GLN A 211 12.16 -4.16 24.75
C GLN A 211 13.13 -3.79 23.62
N SER A 212 14.40 -4.24 23.69
CA SER A 212 15.38 -4.03 22.62
C SER A 212 14.91 -4.69 21.31
N THR A 213 14.32 -5.89 21.34
CA THR A 213 13.78 -6.53 20.12
C THR A 213 12.57 -5.78 19.54
N GLU A 214 11.70 -5.21 20.38
CA GLU A 214 10.55 -4.41 19.94
C GLU A 214 10.98 -3.09 19.30
N TRP A 215 11.96 -2.40 19.90
CA TRP A 215 12.54 -1.20 19.32
C TRP A 215 13.31 -1.47 18.03
N ASN A 216 14.02 -2.60 17.91
CA ASN A 216 14.68 -3.00 16.67
C ASN A 216 13.67 -3.22 15.53
N LYS A 217 12.55 -3.90 15.79
CA LYS A 217 11.44 -4.04 14.82
C LYS A 217 10.87 -2.68 14.41
N THR A 218 10.70 -1.77 15.38
CA THR A 218 10.22 -0.41 15.11
C THR A 218 11.23 0.37 14.26
N MET A 219 12.53 0.21 14.51
CA MET A 219 13.61 0.81 13.72
C MET A 219 13.62 0.29 12.27
N GLU A 220 13.43 -1.01 12.05
CA GLU A 220 13.27 -1.59 10.70
C GLU A 220 12.08 -0.96 9.98
N SER A 221 10.91 -0.90 10.63
CA SER A 221 9.71 -0.26 10.06
C SER A 221 9.93 1.21 9.69
N LEU A 222 10.54 2.01 10.58
CA LEU A 222 10.82 3.42 10.27
C LEU A 222 11.85 3.60 9.15
N THR A 223 12.78 2.64 9.00
CA THR A 223 13.76 2.64 7.90
C THR A 223 13.07 2.38 6.58
N ASP A 224 12.13 1.42 6.54
CA ASP A 224 11.31 1.15 5.36
C ASP A 224 10.41 2.34 5.00
N ASP A 225 9.79 2.99 5.98
CA ASP A 225 8.99 4.20 5.77
C ASP A 225 9.82 5.34 5.16
N LEU A 226 11.08 5.52 5.60
CA LEU A 226 12.00 6.50 5.01
C LEU A 226 12.32 6.18 3.55
N ASN A 227 12.57 4.90 3.23
CA ASN A 227 12.85 4.47 1.86
C ASN A 227 11.64 4.70 0.94
N ILE A 228 10.44 4.34 1.39
CA ILE A 228 9.19 4.58 0.66
C ILE A 228 8.97 6.08 0.41
N ASN A 229 9.22 6.90 1.44
CA ASN A 229 9.07 8.35 1.32
C ASN A 229 10.10 8.95 0.35
N ASP A 230 11.37 8.53 0.42
CA ASP A 230 12.42 8.94 -0.52
C ASP A 230 12.06 8.58 -1.97
N ASP A 231 11.50 7.40 -2.21
CA ASP A 231 11.02 6.99 -3.53
C ASP A 231 9.84 7.85 -4.01
N ASN A 232 8.91 8.19 -3.13
CA ASN A 232 7.78 9.08 -3.47
C ASN A 232 8.25 10.50 -3.79
N ILE A 233 9.24 11.02 -3.04
CA ILE A 233 9.88 12.31 -3.34
C ILE A 233 10.54 12.28 -4.72
N ARG A 234 11.28 11.20 -5.06
CA ARG A 234 11.90 11.04 -6.38
C ARG A 234 10.88 10.96 -7.52
N LYS A 235 9.75 10.26 -7.31
CA LYS A 235 8.65 10.18 -8.28
C LYS A 235 8.00 11.54 -8.51
N ASN A 236 7.73 12.30 -7.45
CA ASN A 236 7.18 13.65 -7.55
C ASN A 236 8.16 14.59 -8.28
N GLN A 237 9.46 14.51 -7.99
CA GLN A 237 10.48 15.30 -8.71
C GLN A 237 10.53 14.96 -10.20
N SER A 238 10.47 13.68 -10.55
CA SER A 238 10.47 13.22 -11.95
C SER A 238 9.22 13.70 -12.69
N THR A 239 8.07 13.68 -12.00
CA THR A 239 6.79 14.18 -12.52
C THR A 239 6.86 15.69 -12.78
N ILE A 240 7.40 16.47 -11.84
CA ILE A 240 7.61 17.92 -12.01
C ILE A 240 8.51 18.19 -13.21
N ASN A 241 9.63 17.49 -13.36
CA ASN A 241 10.54 17.67 -14.50
C ASN A 241 9.85 17.38 -15.84
N CYS A 242 9.00 16.34 -15.90
CA CYS A 242 8.21 16.02 -17.09
C CYS A 242 7.24 17.16 -17.44
N ILE A 243 6.48 17.64 -16.45
CA ILE A 243 5.52 18.74 -16.63
C ILE A 243 6.23 20.04 -17.03
N GLN A 244 7.42 20.31 -16.49
CA GLN A 244 8.24 21.48 -16.87
C GLN A 244 8.70 21.41 -18.33
N ASN A 245 9.08 20.24 -18.82
CA ASN A 245 9.44 20.05 -20.22
C ASN A 245 8.22 20.26 -21.14
N GLU A 246 7.05 19.76 -20.75
CA GLU A 246 5.80 19.99 -21.48
C GLU A 246 5.40 21.47 -21.49
N LEU A 247 5.54 22.16 -20.36
CA LEU A 247 5.34 23.61 -20.25
C LEU A 247 6.24 24.37 -21.22
N LYS A 248 7.53 24.01 -21.26
CA LYS A 248 8.50 24.63 -22.17
C LYS A 248 8.12 24.41 -23.63
N GLN A 249 7.65 23.21 -23.99
CA GLN A 249 7.16 22.93 -25.35
C GLN A 249 5.95 23.79 -25.69
N LYS A 250 4.90 23.78 -24.87
CA LYS A 250 3.70 24.60 -25.11
C LYS A 250 4.00 26.10 -25.15
N GLN A 251 4.95 26.59 -24.35
CA GLN A 251 5.38 27.98 -24.39
C GLN A 251 6.10 28.31 -25.72
N ASN A 252 6.96 27.42 -26.20
CA ASN A 252 7.58 27.57 -27.52
C ASN A 252 6.52 27.59 -28.64
N ASP A 253 5.50 26.73 -28.55
CA ASP A 253 4.40 26.69 -29.54
C ASP A 253 3.63 28.02 -29.57
N ILE A 254 3.32 28.60 -28.40
CA ILE A 254 2.71 29.93 -28.31
C ILE A 254 3.61 31.00 -28.92
N ASP A 255 4.91 30.97 -28.63
CA ASP A 255 5.85 31.95 -29.14
C ASP A 255 6.00 31.85 -30.67
N GLU A 256 5.95 30.64 -31.24
CA GLU A 256 5.88 30.41 -32.68
C GLU A 256 4.60 30.96 -33.29
N LEU A 257 3.43 30.67 -32.69
CA LEU A 257 2.14 31.19 -33.16
C LEU A 257 2.07 32.73 -33.09
N LYS A 258 2.61 33.34 -32.04
CA LYS A 258 2.70 34.81 -31.91
C LYS A 258 3.64 35.43 -32.95
N LYS A 259 4.73 34.75 -33.31
CA LYS A 259 5.61 35.19 -34.41
C LYS A 259 4.89 35.12 -35.75
N ILE A 260 4.06 34.09 -35.97
CA ILE A 260 3.20 33.95 -37.15
C ILE A 260 2.14 35.06 -37.21
N GLU A 261 1.54 35.42 -36.07
CA GLU A 261 0.54 36.50 -35.98
C GLU A 261 1.15 37.85 -36.39
N LYS A 262 2.38 38.14 -35.94
CA LYS A 262 3.11 39.37 -36.31
C LYS A 262 3.53 39.41 -37.77
N ASP A 263 4.02 38.29 -38.30
CA ASP A 263 4.42 38.16 -39.70
C ASP A 263 4.05 36.77 -40.24
N LYS A 264 3.05 36.74 -41.13
CA LYS A 264 2.52 35.50 -41.73
C LYS A 264 3.58 34.71 -42.50
N THR A 265 4.68 35.32 -42.91
CA THR A 265 5.76 34.61 -43.61
C THR A 265 6.51 33.63 -42.68
N ASN A 266 6.43 33.80 -41.36
CA ASN A 266 7.00 32.86 -40.38
C ASN A 266 6.36 31.46 -40.42
N ILE A 267 5.18 31.31 -41.04
CA ILE A 267 4.52 29.99 -41.22
C ILE A 267 5.43 29.02 -41.99
N TYR A 268 6.22 29.54 -42.92
CA TYR A 268 7.15 28.75 -43.76
C TYR A 268 8.51 28.52 -43.10
N GLY A 269 8.75 29.14 -41.94
CA GLY A 269 9.99 29.04 -41.15
C GLY A 269 10.41 30.40 -40.58
N ALA A 270 10.99 30.41 -39.39
CA ALA A 270 11.42 31.64 -38.70
C ALA A 270 12.51 32.43 -39.45
N TRP A 271 13.27 31.78 -40.34
CA TRP A 271 14.32 32.39 -41.16
C TRP A 271 13.78 33.07 -42.44
N VAL A 272 12.54 32.77 -42.83
CA VAL A 272 11.96 33.20 -44.12
C VAL A 272 11.85 34.72 -44.26
N PRO A 273 11.38 35.49 -43.25
CA PRO A 273 11.28 36.95 -43.38
C PRO A 273 12.63 37.62 -43.68
N GLU A 274 13.70 37.20 -42.99
CA GLU A 274 15.05 37.73 -43.20
C GLU A 274 15.63 37.32 -44.55
N CYS A 275 15.42 36.06 -44.95
CA CYS A 275 15.86 35.58 -46.24
C CYS A 275 15.14 36.28 -47.40
N LEU A 276 13.84 36.58 -47.28
CA LEU A 276 13.10 37.35 -48.29
C LEU A 276 13.66 38.78 -48.43
N LYS A 277 14.06 39.43 -47.32
CA LYS A 277 14.73 40.73 -47.37
C LYS A 277 16.09 40.64 -48.08
N ALA A 278 16.87 39.60 -47.79
CA ALA A 278 18.16 39.39 -48.44
C ALA A 278 18.02 39.11 -49.95
N ILE A 279 17.03 38.31 -50.35
CA ILE A 279 16.69 38.07 -51.76
C ILE A 279 16.33 39.39 -52.47
N GLU A 280 15.56 40.25 -51.80
CA GLU A 280 15.14 41.53 -52.39
C GLU A 280 16.31 42.51 -52.59
N GLN A 281 17.32 42.43 -51.72
CA GLN A 281 18.54 43.26 -51.73
C GLN A 281 19.64 42.73 -52.68
N GLU A 282 19.59 41.46 -53.06
CA GLU A 282 20.58 40.83 -53.93
C GLU A 282 20.36 41.25 -55.39
N THR A 283 21.41 41.77 -56.02
CA THR A 283 21.37 42.33 -57.39
C THR A 283 21.91 41.37 -58.45
N ARG A 284 22.55 40.27 -58.05
CA ARG A 284 23.16 39.29 -58.98
C ARG A 284 22.13 38.43 -59.73
N PHE A 285 20.89 38.38 -59.28
CA PHE A 285 19.84 37.59 -59.94
C PHE A 285 19.50 38.14 -61.32
N HIS A 286 19.42 37.27 -62.32
CA HIS A 286 18.83 37.60 -63.63
C HIS A 286 17.34 37.94 -63.47
N ARG A 287 16.61 37.10 -62.71
CA ARG A 287 15.26 37.42 -62.24
C ARG A 287 15.12 36.96 -60.78
N LYS A 288 14.53 37.83 -59.95
CA LYS A 288 14.32 37.53 -58.53
C LYS A 288 13.49 36.24 -58.37
N PRO A 289 13.90 35.32 -57.49
CA PRO A 289 13.19 34.07 -57.29
C PRO A 289 11.81 34.31 -56.65
N ILE A 290 10.84 33.48 -57.03
CA ILE A 290 9.46 33.56 -56.54
C ILE A 290 9.30 32.53 -55.42
N GLY A 291 9.00 32.97 -54.21
CA GLY A 291 8.69 32.05 -53.12
C GLY A 291 8.56 32.73 -51.75
N PRO A 292 8.28 31.95 -50.69
CA PRO A 292 7.84 30.55 -50.77
C PRO A 292 6.49 30.44 -51.51
N ILE A 293 6.29 29.37 -52.29
CA ILE A 293 5.12 29.19 -53.17
C ILE A 293 3.80 29.42 -52.45
N GLY A 294 3.68 28.93 -51.20
CA GLY A 294 2.47 29.06 -50.40
C GLY A 294 2.02 30.51 -50.18
N ARG A 295 2.94 31.49 -50.20
CA ARG A 295 2.62 32.91 -50.04
C ARG A 295 1.68 33.44 -51.13
N HIS A 296 1.66 32.79 -52.29
CA HIS A 296 0.86 33.18 -53.44
C HIS A 296 -0.45 32.38 -53.56
N ILE A 297 -0.81 31.58 -52.55
CA ILE A 297 -1.96 30.66 -52.60
C ILE A 297 -2.92 30.96 -51.44
N ARG A 298 -4.22 31.00 -51.72
CA ARG A 298 -5.27 31.07 -50.70
C ARG A 298 -6.35 30.04 -50.99
N CYS A 299 -6.85 29.36 -49.96
CA CYS A 299 -8.03 28.50 -50.09
C CYS A 299 -9.30 29.35 -49.93
N ILE A 300 -10.19 29.31 -50.92
CA ILE A 300 -11.43 30.11 -50.95
C ILE A 300 -12.56 29.38 -50.19
N GLU A 301 -12.52 28.05 -50.17
CA GLU A 301 -13.50 27.21 -49.45
C GLU A 301 -12.88 26.62 -48.17
N PRO A 302 -13.14 27.18 -46.98
CA PRO A 302 -12.47 26.77 -45.74
C PRO A 302 -12.65 25.29 -45.38
N ARG A 303 -13.77 24.72 -45.83
CA ARG A 303 -14.13 23.31 -45.64
C ARG A 303 -13.07 22.38 -46.26
N TRP A 304 -12.45 22.78 -47.37
CA TRP A 304 -11.42 21.99 -48.06
C TRP A 304 -9.99 22.36 -47.67
N SER A 305 -9.79 23.38 -46.85
CA SER A 305 -8.46 23.89 -46.47
C SER A 305 -7.53 22.77 -46.02
N TYR A 306 -7.99 21.86 -45.16
CA TYR A 306 -7.15 20.80 -44.64
C TYR A 306 -6.69 19.81 -45.73
N ALA A 307 -7.62 19.33 -46.54
CA ALA A 307 -7.36 18.38 -47.63
C ALA A 307 -6.41 18.98 -48.68
N VAL A 308 -6.67 20.22 -49.09
CA VAL A 308 -5.86 20.94 -50.08
C VAL A 308 -4.49 21.25 -49.52
N GLU A 309 -4.40 21.68 -48.27
CA GLU A 309 -3.13 21.96 -47.63
C GLU A 309 -2.22 20.73 -47.62
N LYS A 310 -2.77 19.56 -47.26
CA LYS A 310 -2.00 18.31 -47.24
C LYS A 310 -1.44 17.95 -48.60
N HIS A 311 -2.24 18.11 -49.67
CA HIS A 311 -1.80 17.86 -51.04
C HIS A 311 -0.63 18.76 -51.45
N LEU A 312 -0.68 20.01 -51.04
CA LEU A 312 0.26 21.05 -51.41
C LEU A 312 1.46 21.19 -50.46
N ALA A 313 1.40 20.61 -49.25
CA ALA A 313 2.34 20.86 -48.16
C ALA A 313 3.82 20.75 -48.54
N ALA A 314 4.18 19.74 -49.35
CA ALA A 314 5.55 19.53 -49.81
C ALA A 314 6.08 20.66 -50.72
N SER A 315 5.19 21.41 -51.36
CA SER A 315 5.52 22.51 -52.27
C SER A 315 5.32 23.89 -51.63
N MET A 316 4.64 23.99 -50.48
CA MET A 316 4.29 25.26 -49.85
C MET A 316 5.53 26.11 -49.50
N SER A 317 6.61 25.48 -49.03
CA SER A 317 7.86 26.18 -48.65
C SER A 317 8.89 26.27 -49.79
N SER A 318 8.57 25.81 -51.00
CA SER A 318 9.50 25.80 -52.13
C SER A 318 9.65 27.19 -52.77
N PHE A 319 10.79 27.42 -53.42
CA PHE A 319 11.09 28.63 -54.19
C PHE A 319 11.29 28.30 -55.66
N VAL A 320 11.12 29.29 -56.53
CA VAL A 320 11.20 29.14 -57.99
C VAL A 320 12.24 30.08 -58.55
N CYS A 321 13.22 29.55 -59.27
CA CYS A 321 14.23 30.30 -60.01
C CYS A 321 14.00 30.19 -61.53
N THR A 322 14.38 31.22 -62.28
CA THR A 322 14.25 31.21 -63.76
C THR A 322 15.25 30.26 -64.41
N ASP A 323 16.47 30.18 -63.89
CA ASP A 323 17.56 29.36 -64.43
C ASP A 323 18.48 28.82 -63.31
N SER A 324 19.51 28.05 -63.71
CA SER A 324 20.47 27.44 -62.79
C SER A 324 21.46 28.46 -62.19
N HIS A 325 21.67 29.61 -62.82
CA HIS A 325 22.49 30.69 -62.26
C HIS A 325 21.81 31.31 -61.04
N ASP A 326 20.53 31.68 -61.19
CA ASP A 326 19.69 32.19 -60.11
C ASP A 326 19.50 31.15 -59.00
N GLU A 327 19.37 29.86 -59.35
CA GLU A 327 19.37 28.78 -58.36
C GLU A 327 20.63 28.81 -57.49
N HIS A 328 21.82 28.91 -58.10
CA HIS A 328 23.08 28.91 -57.35
C HIS A 328 23.15 30.06 -56.34
N ILE A 329 22.76 31.28 -56.74
CA ILE A 329 22.74 32.45 -55.86
C ILE A 329 21.74 32.26 -54.71
N LEU A 330 20.54 31.76 -54.99
CA LEU A 330 19.54 31.50 -53.97
C LEU A 330 20.01 30.45 -52.95
N LEU A 331 20.71 29.42 -53.42
CA LEU A 331 21.30 28.40 -52.56
C LEU A 331 22.43 28.95 -51.69
N GLU A 332 23.24 29.88 -52.21
CA GLU A 332 24.23 30.62 -51.43
C GLU A 332 23.55 31.39 -50.28
N LEU A 333 22.45 32.08 -50.56
CA LEU A 333 21.66 32.77 -49.53
C LEU A 333 21.09 31.78 -48.52
N PHE A 334 20.52 30.66 -48.96
CA PHE A 334 20.01 29.63 -48.04
C PHE A 334 21.11 29.08 -47.12
N SER A 335 22.36 28.96 -47.58
CA SER A 335 23.46 28.52 -46.71
C SER A 335 23.71 29.46 -45.52
N LYS A 336 23.40 30.76 -45.67
CA LYS A 336 23.59 31.79 -44.64
C LYS A 336 22.44 31.83 -43.64
N TYR A 337 21.19 31.67 -44.12
CA TYR A 337 19.98 31.88 -43.31
C TYR A 337 19.28 30.57 -42.88
N CYS A 338 19.37 29.51 -43.66
CA CYS A 338 18.65 28.26 -43.43
C CYS A 338 19.54 27.25 -42.66
N ARG A 339 19.45 27.24 -41.32
CA ARG A 339 20.19 26.27 -40.48
C ARG A 339 19.40 24.98 -40.29
N GLY A 340 19.93 23.86 -40.77
CA GLY A 340 19.38 22.51 -40.53
C GLY A 340 18.22 22.06 -41.43
N TYR A 341 17.66 22.95 -42.26
CA TYR A 341 16.63 22.62 -43.25
C TYR A 341 16.87 23.43 -44.52
N ARG A 342 16.78 22.79 -45.69
CA ARG A 342 16.97 23.44 -46.99
C ARG A 342 15.67 23.37 -47.80
N PRO A 343 15.06 24.52 -48.16
CA PRO A 343 13.89 24.55 -49.03
C PRO A 343 14.19 23.97 -50.41
N THR A 344 13.19 23.34 -51.01
CA THR A 344 13.26 22.91 -52.41
C THR A 344 13.27 24.14 -53.34
N VAL A 345 14.19 24.15 -54.30
CA VAL A 345 14.23 25.14 -55.38
C VAL A 345 13.78 24.45 -56.68
N ILE A 346 12.82 25.06 -57.37
CA ILE A 346 12.29 24.60 -58.66
C ILE A 346 12.85 25.53 -59.73
N VAL A 347 13.63 24.98 -60.66
CA VAL A 347 14.16 25.76 -61.78
C VAL A 347 13.20 25.66 -62.95
N LYS A 348 12.53 26.77 -63.25
CA LYS A 348 11.58 26.88 -64.36
C LYS A 348 11.55 28.33 -64.84
N ARG A 349 11.73 28.53 -66.15
CA ARG A 349 11.55 29.84 -66.77
C ARG A 349 10.18 30.41 -66.44
N PHE A 350 10.14 31.64 -65.95
CA PHE A 350 8.89 32.28 -65.55
C PHE A 350 7.91 32.34 -66.72
N SER A 351 6.68 31.92 -66.45
CA SER A 351 5.62 31.83 -67.46
C SER A 351 4.81 33.12 -67.47
N GLU A 352 4.51 33.63 -68.67
CA GLU A 352 3.67 34.82 -68.87
C GLU A 352 2.20 34.44 -69.10
N GLU A 353 1.94 33.19 -69.49
CA GLU A 353 0.59 32.66 -69.75
C GLU A 353 0.30 31.41 -68.93
N LEU A 354 -0.97 31.20 -68.59
CA LEU A 354 -1.47 30.00 -67.91
C LEU A 354 -1.74 28.87 -68.93
N PRO A 355 -1.43 27.61 -68.59
CA PRO A 355 -1.88 26.46 -69.36
C PRO A 355 -3.40 26.42 -69.46
N ASP A 356 -3.93 26.09 -70.65
CA ASP A 356 -5.36 25.86 -70.85
C ASP A 356 -5.80 24.59 -70.12
N VAL A 357 -6.50 24.78 -68.99
CA VAL A 357 -7.09 23.71 -68.17
C VAL A 357 -8.61 23.60 -68.33
N SER A 358 -9.21 24.41 -69.21
CA SER A 358 -10.66 24.55 -69.35
C SER A 358 -11.36 23.23 -69.65
N GLY A 359 -10.78 22.40 -70.53
CA GLY A 359 -11.33 21.10 -70.90
C GLY A 359 -11.37 20.09 -69.74
N THR A 360 -10.39 20.11 -68.85
CA THR A 360 -10.42 19.26 -67.65
C THR A 360 -11.46 19.76 -66.66
N LEU A 361 -11.51 21.08 -66.40
CA LEU A 361 -12.45 21.68 -65.46
C LEU A 361 -13.91 21.47 -65.89
N GLU A 362 -14.22 21.64 -67.18
CA GLU A 362 -15.56 21.43 -67.71
C GLU A 362 -16.03 19.98 -67.48
N ARG A 363 -15.15 18.99 -67.65
CA ARG A 363 -15.51 17.58 -67.40
C ARG A 363 -15.70 17.27 -65.92
N VAL A 364 -14.85 17.81 -65.05
CA VAL A 364 -15.01 17.68 -63.59
C VAL A 364 -16.37 18.27 -63.17
N GLN A 365 -16.71 19.44 -63.70
CA GLN A 365 -17.97 20.12 -63.41
C GLN A 365 -19.19 19.35 -63.96
N ARG A 366 -19.14 18.79 -65.17
CA ARG A 366 -20.21 17.93 -65.72
C ARG A 366 -20.44 16.67 -64.87
N ALA A 367 -19.41 16.18 -64.20
CA ALA A 367 -19.52 15.08 -63.25
C ALA A 367 -20.05 15.51 -61.87
N ASN A 368 -20.39 16.79 -61.69
CA ASN A 368 -20.80 17.41 -60.43
C ASN A 368 -19.75 17.26 -59.30
N LEU A 369 -18.47 17.35 -59.67
CA LEU A 369 -17.34 17.26 -58.76
C LEU A 369 -16.58 18.59 -58.71
N LEU A 370 -15.72 18.74 -57.71
CA LEU A 370 -14.91 19.92 -57.48
C LEU A 370 -13.44 19.58 -57.60
N SER A 371 -12.64 20.37 -58.32
CA SER A 371 -11.18 20.21 -58.37
C SER A 371 -10.46 21.07 -57.34
N VAL A 372 -9.23 20.68 -56.97
CA VAL A 372 -8.35 21.48 -56.11
C VAL A 372 -8.10 22.86 -56.72
N TYR A 373 -8.01 22.95 -58.05
CA TYR A 373 -7.84 24.23 -58.76
C TYR A 373 -9.00 25.21 -58.49
N GLN A 374 -10.24 24.73 -58.44
CA GLN A 374 -11.42 25.58 -58.27
C GLN A 374 -11.56 26.18 -56.86
N VAL A 375 -10.97 25.55 -55.84
CA VAL A 375 -11.03 26.04 -54.44
C VAL A 375 -9.85 26.92 -54.05
N LEU A 376 -8.94 27.20 -54.99
CA LEU A 376 -7.74 27.99 -54.76
C LEU A 376 -7.78 29.33 -55.50
N LYS A 377 -7.32 30.38 -54.83
CA LYS A 377 -6.90 31.64 -55.44
C LYS A 377 -5.39 31.68 -55.49
N ILE A 378 -4.82 31.81 -56.69
CA ILE A 378 -3.37 31.85 -56.91
C ILE A 378 -3.01 33.20 -57.54
N ASP A 379 -2.20 33.99 -56.84
CA ASP A 379 -1.90 35.38 -57.22
C ASP A 379 -0.73 35.50 -58.22
N ASN A 380 0.02 34.41 -58.47
CA ASN A 380 1.18 34.40 -59.37
C ASN A 380 1.05 33.31 -60.45
N ILE A 381 1.18 33.71 -61.73
CA ILE A 381 1.02 32.82 -62.90
C ILE A 381 2.03 31.68 -62.87
N THR A 382 3.31 31.97 -62.64
CA THR A 382 4.36 30.93 -62.57
C THR A 382 4.07 29.91 -61.47
N VAL A 383 3.57 30.36 -60.31
CA VAL A 383 3.16 29.46 -59.22
C VAL A 383 2.00 28.57 -59.65
N ALA A 384 0.97 29.13 -60.30
CA ALA A 384 -0.15 28.35 -60.81
C ALA A 384 0.31 27.29 -61.84
N CYS A 385 1.20 27.66 -62.76
CA CYS A 385 1.78 26.72 -63.72
C CYS A 385 2.52 25.56 -63.02
N ILE A 386 3.29 25.85 -61.96
CA ILE A 386 4.01 24.82 -61.20
C ILE A 386 3.06 23.87 -60.47
N LEU A 387 1.99 24.40 -59.87
CA LEU A 387 1.00 23.55 -59.20
C LEU A 387 0.23 22.69 -60.20
N ILE A 388 -0.09 23.21 -61.39
CA ILE A 388 -0.69 22.43 -62.49
C ILE A 388 0.26 21.30 -62.93
N ASP A 389 1.55 21.60 -63.10
CA ASP A 389 2.51 20.63 -63.62
C ASP A 389 2.88 19.56 -62.59
N HIS A 390 3.21 19.98 -61.36
CA HIS A 390 3.77 19.10 -60.32
C HIS A 390 2.70 18.50 -59.42
N LYS A 391 1.57 19.19 -59.23
CA LYS A 391 0.50 18.79 -58.30
C LYS A 391 -0.83 18.49 -58.98
N GLN A 392 -0.94 18.72 -60.29
CA GLN A 392 -2.13 18.40 -61.09
C GLN A 392 -3.42 18.88 -60.42
N ILE A 393 -3.41 20.10 -59.89
CA ILE A 393 -4.51 20.64 -59.10
C ILE A 393 -5.83 20.73 -59.89
N GLU A 394 -5.76 20.85 -61.21
CA GLU A 394 -6.89 20.83 -62.14
C GLU A 394 -7.48 19.42 -62.32
N ALA A 395 -6.66 18.38 -62.16
CA ALA A 395 -7.02 16.97 -62.35
C ALA A 395 -7.03 16.18 -61.02
N THR A 396 -7.05 16.88 -59.89
CA THR A 396 -7.20 16.31 -58.55
C THR A 396 -8.54 16.78 -58.00
N ILE A 397 -9.43 15.84 -57.65
CA ILE A 397 -10.80 16.16 -57.22
C ILE A 397 -10.95 16.12 -55.69
N LEU A 398 -11.98 16.78 -55.19
CA LEU A 398 -12.40 16.84 -53.80
C LEU A 398 -13.73 16.10 -53.65
N ILE A 399 -13.80 15.23 -52.65
CA ILE A 399 -14.95 14.36 -52.38
C ILE A 399 -15.21 14.29 -50.88
N GLU A 400 -16.44 14.02 -50.47
CA GLU A 400 -16.79 14.07 -49.05
C GLU A 400 -16.26 12.84 -48.30
N ASP A 401 -16.40 11.66 -48.91
CA ASP A 401 -16.07 10.40 -48.28
C ASP A 401 -15.53 9.34 -49.26
N LEU A 402 -15.09 8.22 -48.68
CA LEU A 402 -14.58 7.08 -49.44
C LEU A 402 -15.66 6.36 -50.27
N GLN A 403 -16.93 6.48 -49.89
CA GLN A 403 -18.04 5.85 -50.63
C GLN A 403 -18.26 6.56 -51.96
N GLU A 404 -18.14 7.88 -51.98
CA GLU A 404 -18.16 8.70 -53.19
C GLU A 404 -17.03 8.32 -54.15
N ALA A 405 -15.80 8.15 -53.67
CA ALA A 405 -14.69 7.65 -54.49
C ALA A 405 -15.02 6.29 -55.14
N THR A 406 -15.66 5.41 -54.39
CA THR A 406 -16.05 4.07 -54.85
C THR A 406 -17.13 4.15 -55.93
N ARG A 407 -18.14 5.02 -55.74
CA ARG A 407 -19.21 5.29 -56.72
C ARG A 407 -18.65 5.87 -58.01
N ILE A 408 -17.73 6.82 -57.92
CA ILE A 408 -17.05 7.42 -59.08
C ILE A 408 -16.29 6.34 -59.88
N ARG A 409 -15.61 5.42 -59.19
CA ARG A 409 -14.89 4.32 -59.85
C ARG A 409 -15.82 3.32 -60.53
N GLN A 410 -16.92 2.95 -59.87
CA GLN A 410 -17.89 1.97 -60.37
C GLN A 410 -18.69 2.51 -61.56
N SER A 411 -19.10 3.78 -61.48
CA SER A 411 -19.87 4.45 -62.54
C SER A 411 -19.06 4.73 -63.80
N GLY A 412 -17.72 4.80 -63.70
CA GLY A 412 -16.84 5.07 -64.84
C GLY A 412 -16.90 6.51 -65.34
N VAL A 413 -17.59 7.41 -64.64
CA VAL A 413 -17.84 8.82 -65.01
C VAL A 413 -16.54 9.62 -65.27
N LEU A 414 -15.43 9.20 -64.68
CA LEU A 414 -14.11 9.82 -64.83
C LEU A 414 -13.10 9.02 -65.67
N ARG A 415 -13.53 7.95 -66.36
CA ARG A 415 -12.68 7.23 -67.33
C ARG A 415 -12.74 7.96 -68.66
N TRP A 416 -11.75 8.81 -68.89
CA TRP A 416 -11.64 9.56 -70.12
C TRP A 416 -10.57 8.92 -71.00
N ASP A 417 -10.95 8.45 -72.18
CA ASP A 417 -9.95 8.21 -73.23
C ASP A 417 -9.25 9.56 -73.51
N ARG A 418 -7.97 9.51 -73.92
CA ARG A 418 -7.19 10.69 -74.36
C ARG A 418 -7.82 11.29 -75.62
N ILE A 419 -8.97 11.91 -75.44
CA ILE A 419 -9.78 12.53 -76.46
C ILE A 419 -9.34 13.98 -76.43
N TYR A 420 -8.32 14.27 -77.25
CA TYR A 420 -7.65 15.56 -77.44
C TYR A 420 -6.67 15.95 -76.33
N GLY A 421 -5.46 16.37 -76.71
CA GLY A 421 -4.36 16.78 -75.82
C GLY A 421 -4.64 17.98 -74.89
N LYS A 422 -5.90 18.38 -74.73
CA LYS A 422 -6.39 19.47 -73.87
C LYS A 422 -7.13 18.97 -72.61
N VAL A 423 -7.32 17.66 -72.43
CA VAL A 423 -8.00 17.09 -71.26
C VAL A 423 -7.07 16.11 -70.55
N LYS A 424 -6.65 16.44 -69.33
CA LYS A 424 -5.94 15.51 -68.44
C LYS A 424 -6.91 14.63 -67.68
N GLN A 425 -6.58 13.35 -67.54
CA GLN A 425 -7.35 12.38 -66.76
C GLN A 425 -7.24 12.67 -65.26
N VAL A 426 -8.37 12.63 -64.55
CA VAL A 426 -8.39 12.70 -63.08
C VAL A 426 -7.82 11.41 -62.50
N GLY A 427 -6.66 11.53 -61.85
CA GLY A 427 -5.94 10.39 -61.25
C GLY A 427 -6.07 10.31 -59.73
N GLU A 428 -6.51 11.38 -59.07
CA GLU A 428 -6.45 11.52 -57.62
C GLU A 428 -7.71 12.19 -57.07
N ALA A 429 -8.14 11.74 -55.89
CA ALA A 429 -9.19 12.35 -55.11
C ALA A 429 -8.74 12.57 -53.66
N LEU A 430 -9.20 13.65 -53.04
CA LEU A 430 -8.95 13.99 -51.65
C LEU A 430 -10.27 14.07 -50.89
N THR A 431 -10.33 13.41 -49.75
CA THR A 431 -11.47 13.52 -48.82
C THR A 431 -11.30 14.70 -47.86
N TYR A 432 -12.39 15.09 -47.19
CA TYR A 432 -12.37 16.20 -46.21
C TYR A 432 -11.31 16.00 -45.11
N ASP A 433 -11.12 14.76 -44.68
CA ASP A 433 -10.12 14.35 -43.68
C ASP A 433 -8.70 14.23 -44.25
N GLY A 434 -8.49 14.68 -45.49
CA GLY A 434 -7.19 14.71 -46.14
C GLY A 434 -6.68 13.36 -46.58
N SER A 435 -7.49 12.30 -46.60
CA SER A 435 -7.07 11.03 -47.20
C SER A 435 -6.91 11.18 -48.71
N ASN A 436 -5.79 10.68 -49.25
CA ASN A 436 -5.52 10.69 -50.69
C ASN A 436 -5.90 9.34 -51.30
N ILE A 437 -6.75 9.38 -52.32
CA ILE A 437 -7.24 8.21 -53.03
C ILE A 437 -6.72 8.28 -54.45
N LYS A 438 -5.90 7.31 -54.84
CA LYS A 438 -5.49 7.16 -56.24
C LYS A 438 -6.63 6.47 -56.99
N LEU A 439 -7.20 7.14 -57.98
CA LEU A 439 -8.27 6.62 -58.83
C LEU A 439 -7.74 5.76 -60.00
N ASP A 440 -6.53 5.22 -59.84
CA ASP A 440 -5.92 4.30 -60.79
C ASP A 440 -6.56 2.90 -60.74
N LYS A 441 -6.06 1.97 -61.57
CA LYS A 441 -6.57 0.59 -61.63
C LYS A 441 -6.50 -0.13 -60.27
N ALA A 442 -5.52 0.21 -59.42
CA ALA A 442 -5.29 -0.44 -58.13
C ALA A 442 -6.14 0.17 -56.99
N PHE A 443 -6.63 1.41 -57.14
CA PHE A 443 -7.48 2.13 -56.17
C PHE A 443 -6.90 2.13 -54.76
N ARG A 444 -5.76 2.81 -54.63
CA ARG A 444 -4.99 2.87 -53.39
C ARG A 444 -5.50 4.00 -52.52
N ILE A 445 -5.69 3.72 -51.24
CA ILE A 445 -6.15 4.69 -50.24
C ILE A 445 -5.02 4.94 -49.26
N TYR A 446 -4.63 6.19 -49.12
CA TYR A 446 -3.64 6.67 -48.17
C TYR A 446 -4.37 7.49 -47.11
N THR A 447 -4.76 6.82 -46.02
CA THR A 447 -5.37 7.43 -44.84
C THR A 447 -4.33 8.17 -44.01
N ASN A 448 -4.68 9.35 -43.51
CA ASN A 448 -3.73 10.23 -42.85
C ASN A 448 -3.98 10.38 -41.34
N ASP A 449 -2.90 10.49 -40.59
CA ASP A 449 -2.93 10.96 -39.21
C ASP A 449 -3.36 12.44 -39.19
N ARG A 450 -4.38 12.75 -38.39
CA ARG A 450 -4.94 14.10 -38.24
C ARG A 450 -3.91 15.03 -37.59
N GLN A 451 -3.07 15.66 -38.40
CA GLN A 451 -2.27 16.82 -38.00
C GLN A 451 -3.01 18.07 -38.47
N PRO A 452 -3.18 19.12 -37.67
CA PRO A 452 -3.96 20.30 -38.06
C PRO A 452 -3.39 21.00 -39.30
N ALA A 453 -4.28 21.69 -40.03
CA ALA A 453 -3.89 22.61 -41.11
C ALA A 453 -3.04 23.75 -40.52
N ARG A 454 -1.88 24.01 -41.11
CA ARG A 454 -0.86 25.00 -40.73
C ARG A 454 -0.85 26.22 -41.65
N TYR A 455 -0.95 26.03 -42.97
CA TYR A 455 -0.76 27.09 -43.98
C TYR A 455 -2.03 27.91 -44.26
N PHE A 456 -3.22 27.30 -44.20
CA PHE A 456 -4.50 27.97 -44.46
C PHE A 456 -5.29 28.31 -43.19
N THR A 457 -4.64 28.37 -42.03
CA THR A 457 -5.30 28.76 -40.78
C THR A 457 -5.76 30.22 -40.82
N SER A 458 -7.00 30.44 -40.39
CA SER A 458 -7.54 31.79 -40.16
C SER A 458 -6.93 32.40 -38.90
N ASN A 459 -6.89 33.74 -38.81
CA ASN A 459 -6.42 34.43 -37.61
C ASN A 459 -7.25 34.02 -36.37
N ASN A 460 -8.56 33.80 -36.53
CA ASN A 460 -9.43 33.35 -35.43
C ASN A 460 -9.06 31.95 -34.92
N THR A 461 -8.71 31.02 -35.82
CA THR A 461 -8.28 29.67 -35.40
C THR A 461 -6.95 29.69 -34.65
N GLN A 462 -6.02 30.57 -35.03
CA GLN A 462 -4.74 30.74 -34.31
C GLN A 462 -4.96 31.36 -32.92
N ALA A 463 -5.84 32.35 -32.80
CA ALA A 463 -6.20 32.94 -31.52
C ALA A 463 -6.83 31.92 -30.57
N LEU A 464 -7.76 31.09 -31.06
CA LEU A 464 -8.35 30.00 -30.28
C LEU A 464 -7.29 28.97 -29.83
N SER A 465 -6.36 28.57 -30.70
CA SER A 465 -5.26 27.67 -30.31
C SER A 465 -4.32 28.30 -29.27
N ILE A 466 -4.05 29.60 -29.34
CA ILE A 466 -3.28 30.32 -28.32
C ILE A 466 -4.05 30.33 -26.99
N GLU A 467 -5.36 30.57 -26.98
CA GLU A 467 -6.19 30.53 -25.78
C GLU A 467 -6.21 29.13 -25.15
N GLU A 468 -6.36 28.07 -25.95
CA GLU A 468 -6.30 26.68 -25.51
C GLU A 468 -4.94 26.33 -24.90
N LEU A 469 -3.83 26.69 -25.57
CA LEU A 469 -2.49 26.48 -25.03
C LEU A 469 -2.26 27.28 -23.74
N ASN A 470 -2.77 28.50 -23.63
CA ASN A 470 -2.70 29.27 -22.39
C ASN A 470 -3.53 28.64 -21.26
N ALA A 471 -4.69 28.07 -21.56
CA ALA A 471 -5.49 27.32 -20.59
C ALA A 471 -4.75 26.07 -20.11
N ASP A 472 -4.10 25.33 -21.02
CA ASP A 472 -3.25 24.20 -20.69
C ASP A 472 -2.06 24.61 -19.82
N ILE A 473 -1.36 25.70 -20.16
CA ILE A 473 -0.26 26.24 -19.35
C ILE A 473 -0.73 26.56 -17.93
N LYS A 474 -1.89 27.20 -17.76
CA LYS A 474 -2.49 27.45 -16.44
C LYS A 474 -2.76 26.15 -15.68
N ARG A 475 -3.27 25.13 -16.36
CA ARG A 475 -3.52 23.80 -15.77
C ARG A 475 -2.23 23.11 -15.34
N LEU A 476 -1.20 23.11 -16.18
CA LEU A 476 0.11 22.52 -15.88
C LEU A 476 0.79 23.25 -14.70
N HIS A 477 0.71 24.58 -14.64
CA HIS A 477 1.20 25.35 -13.48
C HIS A 477 0.48 24.98 -12.19
N ASN A 478 -0.85 24.78 -12.23
CA ASN A 478 -1.60 24.33 -11.07
C ASN A 478 -1.19 22.92 -10.64
N GLN A 479 -0.93 22.02 -11.59
CA GLN A 479 -0.41 20.67 -11.30
C GLN A 479 0.98 20.73 -10.65
N ILE A 480 1.90 21.54 -11.18
CA ILE A 480 3.22 21.75 -10.54
C ILE A 480 3.05 22.26 -9.11
N LYS A 481 2.15 23.23 -8.88
CA LYS A 481 1.89 23.77 -7.55
C LYS A 481 1.39 22.67 -6.60
N GLN A 482 0.44 21.86 -7.02
CA GLN A 482 -0.10 20.74 -6.24
C GLN A 482 0.97 19.68 -5.92
N THR A 483 1.75 19.28 -6.92
CA THR A 483 2.83 18.29 -6.74
C THR A 483 3.95 18.82 -5.85
N ASN A 484 4.29 20.12 -5.95
CA ASN A 484 5.26 20.75 -5.05
C ASN A 484 4.76 20.81 -3.60
N SER A 485 3.49 21.12 -3.37
CA SER A 485 2.90 21.06 -2.01
C SER A 485 3.02 19.65 -1.43
N SER A 486 2.60 18.64 -2.19
CA SER A 486 2.75 17.23 -1.78
C SER A 486 4.21 16.84 -1.54
N MET A 487 5.16 17.32 -2.36
CA MET A 487 6.58 17.06 -2.16
C MET A 487 7.11 17.70 -0.86
N ASN A 488 6.65 18.91 -0.52
CA ASN A 488 7.04 19.59 0.73
C ASN A 488 6.48 18.89 1.96
N GLU A 489 5.24 18.40 1.89
CA GLU A 489 4.63 17.55 2.94
C GLU A 489 5.47 16.28 3.15
N LEU A 490 5.80 15.57 2.06
CA LEU A 490 6.63 14.36 2.11
C LEU A 490 8.02 14.63 2.70
N LYS A 491 8.67 15.75 2.33
CA LYS A 491 9.95 16.17 2.92
C LYS A 491 9.85 16.44 4.43
N THR A 492 8.74 17.02 4.87
CA THR A 492 8.49 17.27 6.30
C THR A 492 8.31 15.95 7.04
N ILE A 493 7.48 15.04 6.50
CA ILE A 493 7.29 13.69 7.05
C ILE A 493 8.63 12.96 7.13
N ARG A 494 9.42 12.99 6.06
CA ARG A 494 10.75 12.37 6.01
C ARG A 494 11.66 12.87 7.14
N GLN A 495 11.68 14.18 7.39
CA GLN A 495 12.47 14.75 8.46
C GLN A 495 11.99 14.23 9.82
N THR A 496 10.67 14.23 10.08
CA THR A 496 10.12 13.71 11.34
C THR A 496 10.37 12.22 11.55
N THR A 497 10.25 11.41 10.51
CA THR A 497 10.55 9.97 10.56
C THR A 497 12.03 9.73 10.85
N LYS A 498 12.92 10.52 10.24
CA LYS A 498 14.36 10.45 10.49
C LYS A 498 14.70 10.81 11.94
N ASP A 499 14.12 11.90 12.46
CA ASP A 499 14.34 12.32 13.84
C ASP A 499 13.85 11.25 14.84
N ASN A 500 12.72 10.59 14.55
CA ASN A 500 12.21 9.50 15.37
C ASN A 500 13.11 8.25 15.31
N LEU A 501 13.63 7.94 14.12
CA LEU A 501 14.56 6.82 13.93
C LEU A 501 15.86 7.03 14.70
N ASP A 502 16.40 8.26 14.70
CA ASP A 502 17.59 8.60 15.47
C ASP A 502 17.34 8.53 16.99
N LYS A 503 16.15 8.92 17.47
CA LYS A 503 15.76 8.73 18.88
C LYS A 503 15.72 7.24 19.26
N ILE A 504 15.08 6.39 18.46
CA ILE A 504 14.98 4.96 18.74
C ILE A 504 16.36 4.30 18.75
N LYS A 505 17.24 4.66 17.79
CA LYS A 505 18.63 4.19 17.79
C LYS A 505 19.36 4.52 19.10
N ASN A 506 19.19 5.74 19.60
CA ASN A 506 19.80 6.14 20.87
C ASN A 506 19.24 5.33 22.05
N MET A 507 17.93 5.13 22.11
CA MET A 507 17.29 4.31 23.15
C MET A 507 17.77 2.84 23.14
N ILE A 508 17.90 2.24 21.95
CA ILE A 508 18.45 0.89 21.80
C ILE A 508 19.89 0.82 22.33
N ASN A 509 20.73 1.80 21.98
CA ASN A 509 22.11 1.86 22.44
C ASN A 509 22.21 1.99 23.96
N GLU A 510 21.40 2.84 24.58
CA GLU A 510 21.35 3.01 26.04
C GLU A 510 20.88 1.74 26.75
N ASN A 511 19.84 1.09 26.26
CA ASN A 511 19.32 -0.13 26.86
C ASN A 511 20.29 -1.31 26.69
N ASN A 512 20.97 -1.41 25.55
CA ASN A 512 22.02 -2.42 25.35
C ASN A 512 23.20 -2.22 26.32
N LYS A 513 23.62 -0.98 26.60
CA LYS A 513 24.60 -0.70 27.67
C LYS A 513 24.11 -1.19 29.03
N LYS A 514 22.83 -0.94 29.36
CA LYS A 514 22.23 -1.38 30.63
C LYS A 514 22.14 -2.91 30.76
N ILE A 515 21.81 -3.60 29.67
CA ILE A 515 21.83 -5.07 29.62
C ILE A 515 23.23 -5.60 29.90
N ILE A 516 24.28 -4.99 29.32
CA ILE A 516 25.67 -5.37 29.57
C ILE A 516 26.03 -5.18 31.05
N GLU A 517 25.67 -4.04 31.66
CA GLU A 517 25.89 -3.79 33.09
C GLU A 517 25.20 -4.82 33.99
N LEU A 518 23.94 -5.16 33.70
CA LEU A 518 23.18 -6.15 34.47
C LEU A 518 23.75 -7.56 34.33
N ASN A 519 24.16 -7.97 33.12
CA ASN A 519 24.83 -9.26 32.90
C ASN A 519 26.14 -9.35 33.70
N GLN A 520 26.96 -8.29 33.71
CA GLN A 520 28.19 -8.26 34.51
C GLN A 520 27.92 -8.38 36.01
N ARG A 521 26.78 -7.86 36.50
CA ARG A 521 26.37 -8.00 37.90
C ARG A 521 25.90 -9.43 38.22
N LEU A 522 25.19 -10.06 37.30
CA LEU A 522 24.79 -11.47 37.38
C LEU A 522 26.02 -12.40 37.43
N ASP A 523 27.02 -12.16 36.59
CA ASP A 523 28.25 -12.98 36.53
C ASP A 523 29.06 -12.91 37.84
N ARG A 524 29.10 -11.72 38.48
CA ARG A 524 29.71 -11.57 39.81
C ARG A 524 28.99 -12.39 40.88
N LEU A 525 27.66 -12.38 40.88
CA LEU A 525 26.84 -13.17 41.80
C LEU A 525 27.04 -14.68 41.58
N ASN A 526 27.15 -15.11 40.32
CA ASN A 526 27.39 -16.52 39.95
C ASN A 526 28.75 -17.06 40.43
N SER A 527 29.73 -16.19 40.66
CA SER A 527 31.11 -16.56 41.00
C SER A 527 31.36 -16.81 42.50
N THR A 528 30.35 -16.64 43.37
CA THR A 528 30.55 -16.55 44.84
C THR A 528 30.01 -17.76 45.64
N MET A 529 30.05 -18.99 45.10
CA MET A 529 29.49 -20.17 45.80
C MET A 529 30.50 -20.87 46.73
N PRO A 530 30.15 -21.16 48.00
CA PRO A 530 30.80 -22.20 48.80
C PRO A 530 30.14 -23.57 48.55
N THR A 531 30.95 -24.64 48.55
CA THR A 531 30.54 -26.05 48.47
C THR A 531 29.73 -26.49 49.70
N ALA A 532 28.65 -27.24 49.46
CA ALA A 532 27.78 -27.82 50.48
C ALA A 532 28.52 -28.81 51.40
N TYR A 533 28.22 -28.78 52.70
CA TYR A 533 28.65 -29.80 53.68
C TYR A 533 27.54 -30.87 53.88
N ASP A 534 28.00 -32.06 54.25
CA ASP A 534 27.35 -33.38 54.09
C ASP A 534 26.41 -33.79 55.25
N TYR A 535 25.80 -32.84 55.98
CA TYR A 535 24.89 -33.15 57.10
C TYR A 535 23.45 -32.70 56.83
N SER A 536 22.49 -33.63 56.98
CA SER A 536 21.06 -33.35 56.89
C SER A 536 20.55 -32.75 58.21
N LEU A 537 19.77 -31.67 58.13
CA LEU A 537 19.14 -30.99 59.28
C LEU A 537 18.34 -31.96 60.17
N ASP A 538 17.79 -33.03 59.58
CA ASP A 538 17.01 -34.06 60.28
C ASP A 538 17.87 -34.87 61.27
N GLU A 539 19.13 -35.16 60.96
CA GLU A 539 20.02 -35.91 61.87
C GLU A 539 20.38 -35.09 63.13
N LEU A 540 20.54 -33.76 62.98
CA LEU A 540 20.83 -32.86 64.09
C LEU A 540 19.60 -32.65 64.99
N GLN A 541 18.40 -32.55 64.42
CA GLN A 541 17.16 -32.44 65.17
C GLN A 541 16.81 -33.73 65.93
N GLN A 542 17.12 -34.89 65.36
CA GLN A 542 16.90 -36.18 66.02
C GLN A 542 17.80 -36.35 67.26
N LYS A 543 19.10 -36.00 67.16
CA LYS A 543 20.03 -36.03 68.29
C LYS A 543 19.64 -35.06 69.42
N LEU A 544 19.05 -33.89 69.09
CA LEU A 544 18.57 -32.95 70.10
C LEU A 544 17.38 -33.53 70.90
N LYS A 545 16.44 -34.20 70.21
CA LYS A 545 15.30 -34.87 70.86
C LYS A 545 15.74 -36.00 71.80
N GLU A 546 16.74 -36.79 71.39
CA GLU A 546 17.29 -37.85 72.25
C GLU A 546 17.95 -37.28 73.51
N CYS A 547 18.66 -36.16 73.39
CA CYS A 547 19.27 -35.45 74.52
C CYS A 547 18.23 -34.82 75.47
N ASP A 548 17.13 -34.26 74.93
CA ASP A 548 16.01 -33.71 75.71
C ASP A 548 15.34 -34.77 76.61
N VAL A 549 15.16 -36.00 76.10
CA VAL A 549 14.54 -37.10 76.87
C VAL A 549 15.43 -37.52 78.05
N VAL A 550 16.75 -37.60 77.84
CA VAL A 550 17.72 -37.97 78.89
C VAL A 550 17.79 -36.89 79.98
N HIS A 551 17.79 -35.61 79.60
CA HIS A 551 17.77 -34.48 80.53
C HIS A 551 16.49 -34.48 81.40
N HIS A 552 15.33 -34.76 80.80
CA HIS A 552 14.06 -34.76 81.52
C HIS A 552 13.98 -35.89 82.57
N ALA A 553 14.51 -37.06 82.26
CA ALA A 553 14.60 -38.18 83.21
C ALA A 553 15.54 -37.87 84.40
N ALA A 554 16.66 -37.18 84.17
CA ALA A 554 17.57 -36.75 85.22
C ALA A 554 16.95 -35.68 86.15
N THR A 555 16.10 -34.80 85.60
CA THR A 555 15.40 -33.75 86.37
C THR A 555 14.44 -34.35 87.41
N LYS A 556 13.69 -35.39 87.01
CA LYS A 556 12.73 -36.08 87.90
C LYS A 556 13.41 -36.73 89.11
N ASN A 557 14.57 -37.36 88.89
CA ASN A 557 15.33 -38.00 89.98
C ASN A 557 15.91 -36.97 90.98
N PHE A 558 16.22 -35.75 90.53
CA PHE A 558 16.65 -34.65 91.40
C PHE A 558 15.51 -34.10 92.28
N GLU A 559 14.30 -33.99 91.73
CA GLU A 559 13.12 -33.50 92.45
C GLU A 559 12.67 -34.47 93.56
N GLU A 560 12.72 -35.79 93.32
CA GLU A 560 12.40 -36.81 94.33
C GLU A 560 13.37 -36.83 95.53
N ALA A 561 14.64 -36.44 95.33
CA ALA A 561 15.62 -36.29 96.41
C ALA A 561 15.37 -35.02 97.25
N LYS A 562 14.87 -33.95 96.61
CA LYS A 562 14.57 -32.66 97.25
C LYS A 562 13.34 -32.73 98.17
N GLU A 563 12.27 -33.39 97.75
CA GLU A 563 11.05 -33.53 98.57
C GLU A 563 11.28 -34.24 99.91
N LYS A 564 12.18 -35.24 99.95
CA LYS A 564 12.53 -35.94 101.20
C LYS A 564 13.25 -35.04 102.21
N MET A 565 13.98 -34.03 101.74
CA MET A 565 14.65 -33.04 102.59
C MET A 565 13.65 -32.05 103.21
N GLU A 566 12.62 -31.66 102.48
CA GLU A 566 11.60 -30.68 102.90
C GLU A 566 10.66 -31.22 104.00
N LEU A 567 10.41 -32.55 104.01
CA LEU A 567 9.56 -33.22 104.99
C LEU A 567 10.13 -33.20 106.43
N GLU A 568 11.45 -33.29 106.60
CA GLU A 568 12.11 -33.18 107.91
C GLU A 568 12.20 -31.72 108.40
N HIS A 569 12.06 -30.74 107.50
CA HIS A 569 11.94 -29.32 107.87
C HIS A 569 10.59 -29.00 108.53
N GLN A 570 9.50 -29.63 108.10
CA GLN A 570 8.15 -29.40 108.64
C GLN A 570 7.97 -29.88 110.09
N ARG A 571 8.66 -30.94 110.52
CA ARG A 571 8.63 -31.41 111.92
C ARG A 571 9.15 -30.38 112.93
N LEU A 572 9.90 -29.37 112.49
CA LEU A 572 10.42 -28.28 113.32
C LEU A 572 9.38 -27.16 113.57
N GLU A 573 8.32 -27.07 112.76
CA GLU A 573 7.31 -26.00 112.85
C GLU A 573 6.14 -26.33 113.80
N ASP A 574 5.83 -27.62 114.02
CA ASP A 574 4.66 -28.04 114.82
C ASP A 574 4.78 -27.76 116.33
N VAL A 575 5.99 -27.53 116.86
CA VAL A 575 6.21 -27.10 118.27
C VAL A 575 5.72 -25.66 118.53
N LYS A 576 5.46 -24.85 117.48
CA LYS A 576 5.07 -23.43 117.62
C LYS A 576 3.57 -23.16 117.77
N ARG A 577 2.68 -24.13 117.56
CA ARG A 577 1.23 -23.88 117.36
C ARG A 577 0.33 -23.89 118.62
N ASN A 578 0.81 -24.25 119.82
CA ASN A 578 -0.06 -24.45 120.99
C ASN A 578 -0.41 -23.19 121.83
N LEU A 579 -0.27 -21.96 121.32
CA LEU A 579 -0.45 -20.71 122.11
C LEU A 579 -1.52 -19.71 121.60
N GLU A 580 -2.27 -20.01 120.52
CA GLU A 580 -3.15 -19.01 119.88
C GLU A 580 -4.68 -19.22 120.03
N ASN A 581 -5.15 -20.17 120.86
CA ASN A 581 -6.54 -20.65 120.79
C ASN A 581 -7.53 -20.20 121.90
N ILE A 582 -7.36 -19.05 122.55
CA ILE A 582 -8.42 -18.50 123.43
C ILE A 582 -8.58 -17.02 123.14
N GLU A 583 -9.51 -16.67 122.23
CA GLU A 583 -10.45 -15.55 122.38
C GLU A 583 -11.15 -15.22 121.06
N LYS A 584 -12.49 -15.07 121.16
CA LYS A 584 -13.41 -14.37 120.25
C LYS A 584 -14.19 -15.21 119.25
N LYS A 585 -15.07 -16.05 119.82
CA LYS A 585 -16.41 -16.29 119.27
C LYS A 585 -17.45 -16.26 120.40
N PHE A 586 -18.51 -15.46 120.18
CA PHE A 586 -19.85 -15.49 120.81
C PHE A 586 -19.94 -14.83 122.22
N ASP A 587 -20.93 -13.99 122.59
CA ASP A 587 -22.25 -13.71 122.00
C ASP A 587 -22.93 -12.47 122.65
N LEU A 588 -23.63 -11.64 121.87
CA LEU A 588 -25.09 -11.61 121.65
C LEU A 588 -25.96 -11.47 122.92
N LYS A 589 -26.18 -10.22 123.36
CA LYS A 589 -27.45 -9.74 123.93
C LYS A 589 -27.55 -8.22 123.76
N THR A 590 -28.23 -7.78 122.72
CA THR A 590 -29.07 -6.56 122.70
C THR A 590 -29.93 -6.58 121.45
N ASN A 591 -30.71 -7.66 121.39
CA ASN A 591 -31.61 -8.08 120.32
C ASN A 591 -32.87 -7.18 120.18
N GLU A 592 -32.77 -5.92 120.57
CA GLU A 592 -33.87 -4.94 120.52
C GLU A 592 -33.57 -3.77 119.57
N SER A 593 -32.29 -3.49 119.27
CA SER A 593 -31.87 -2.59 118.17
C SER A 593 -32.03 -3.21 116.77
N ALA A 594 -32.13 -4.55 116.71
CA ALA A 594 -32.22 -5.31 115.47
C ALA A 594 -33.56 -5.09 114.73
N ILE A 595 -34.67 -4.94 115.47
CA ILE A 595 -36.03 -4.87 114.89
C ILE A 595 -36.26 -3.54 114.16
N LEU A 596 -35.67 -2.44 114.65
CA LEU A 596 -35.73 -1.13 113.97
C LEU A 596 -34.76 -1.05 112.79
N THR A 597 -33.62 -1.73 112.89
CA THR A 597 -32.62 -1.84 111.81
C THR A 597 -33.13 -2.70 110.65
N GLU A 598 -33.95 -3.73 110.90
CA GLU A 598 -34.56 -4.58 109.87
C GLU A 598 -35.58 -3.85 108.98
N LYS A 599 -36.40 -2.95 109.57
CA LYS A 599 -37.36 -2.13 108.80
C LYS A 599 -36.66 -1.11 107.89
N ILE A 600 -35.60 -0.45 108.38
CA ILE A 600 -34.77 0.46 107.57
C ILE A 600 -34.06 -0.32 106.45
N ASN A 601 -33.57 -1.52 106.73
CA ASN A 601 -32.87 -2.33 105.74
C ASN A 601 -33.78 -2.84 104.62
N ASN A 602 -35.06 -3.12 104.88
CA ASN A 602 -36.02 -3.51 103.84
C ASN A 602 -36.31 -2.36 102.87
N GLU A 603 -36.57 -1.15 103.37
CA GLU A 603 -36.78 0.04 102.53
C GLU A 603 -35.51 0.43 101.74
N ILE A 604 -34.31 0.26 102.33
CA ILE A 604 -33.02 0.44 101.63
C ILE A 604 -32.82 -0.62 100.54
N ALA A 605 -33.24 -1.87 100.76
CA ALA A 605 -33.10 -2.94 99.78
C ALA A 605 -33.98 -2.74 98.55
N GLU A 606 -35.24 -2.32 98.72
CA GLU A 606 -36.15 -2.02 97.59
C GLU A 606 -35.67 -0.80 96.79
N ARG A 607 -35.24 0.27 97.47
CA ARG A 607 -34.58 1.42 96.83
C ARG A 607 -33.35 1.01 96.01
N GLN A 608 -32.48 0.17 96.57
CA GLN A 608 -31.26 -0.30 95.88
C GLN A 608 -31.58 -1.15 94.64
N GLN A 609 -32.62 -1.97 94.66
CA GLN A 609 -33.03 -2.75 93.48
C GLN A 609 -33.45 -1.86 92.30
N ILE A 610 -34.23 -0.81 92.57
CA ILE A 610 -34.67 0.16 91.53
C ILE A 610 -33.48 0.99 91.05
N GLN A 611 -32.59 1.40 91.96
CA GLN A 611 -31.39 2.17 91.62
C GLN A 611 -30.38 1.40 90.75
N GLN A 612 -30.34 0.06 90.82
CA GLN A 612 -29.53 -0.76 89.92
C GLN A 612 -30.07 -0.87 88.49
N GLN A 613 -31.35 -0.53 88.24
CA GLN A 613 -31.95 -0.59 86.90
C GLN A 613 -31.67 0.68 86.07
N ILE A 614 -31.56 1.84 86.73
CA ILE A 614 -31.32 3.13 86.06
C ILE A 614 -30.05 3.11 85.19
N PRO A 615 -28.86 2.69 85.67
CA PRO A 615 -27.63 2.66 84.87
C PRO A 615 -27.72 1.76 83.63
N LYS A 616 -28.52 0.68 83.70
CA LYS A 616 -28.73 -0.23 82.56
C LYS A 616 -29.56 0.44 81.46
N PHE A 617 -30.58 1.21 81.83
CA PHE A 617 -31.36 2.00 80.88
C PHE A 617 -30.58 3.19 80.33
N THR A 618 -29.78 3.89 81.15
CA THR A 618 -28.94 5.01 80.68
C THR A 618 -27.89 4.55 79.67
N LYS A 619 -27.25 3.39 79.91
CA LYS A 619 -26.29 2.79 78.96
C LYS A 619 -26.95 2.36 77.65
N LYS A 620 -28.23 1.95 77.69
CA LYS A 620 -28.99 1.56 76.50
C LYS A 620 -29.45 2.79 75.68
N CYS A 621 -29.80 3.89 76.34
CA CYS A 621 -30.05 5.18 75.68
C CYS A 621 -28.79 5.71 74.98
N SER A 622 -27.61 5.67 75.64
CA SER A 622 -26.37 6.15 75.02
C SER A 622 -25.96 5.32 73.80
N GLN A 623 -26.22 4.00 73.81
CA GLN A 623 -25.99 3.14 72.64
C GLN A 623 -26.93 3.49 71.48
N LEU A 624 -28.21 3.75 71.76
CA LEU A 624 -29.16 4.18 70.73
C LEU A 624 -28.82 5.56 70.17
N ASP A 625 -28.24 6.47 70.98
CA ASP A 625 -27.75 7.77 70.52
C ASP A 625 -26.58 7.66 69.54
N GLU A 626 -25.63 6.76 69.80
CA GLU A 626 -24.53 6.47 68.88
C GLU A 626 -25.04 5.90 67.55
N ASP A 627 -26.05 5.02 67.59
CA ASP A 627 -26.62 4.42 66.38
C ASP A 627 -27.46 5.43 65.58
N ILE A 628 -28.23 6.30 66.24
CA ILE A 628 -28.96 7.41 65.59
C ILE A 628 -27.96 8.37 64.90
N ALA A 629 -26.85 8.70 65.55
CA ALA A 629 -25.82 9.57 64.98
C ALA A 629 -25.19 8.94 63.72
N LYS A 630 -24.88 7.63 63.75
CA LYS A 630 -24.36 6.90 62.57
C LYS A 630 -25.34 6.90 61.41
N TYR A 631 -26.62 6.61 61.67
CA TYR A 631 -27.64 6.60 60.61
C TYR A 631 -27.88 7.99 60.02
N GLN A 632 -27.83 9.06 60.83
CA GLN A 632 -27.93 10.44 60.36
C GLN A 632 -26.73 10.87 59.52
N GLU A 633 -25.52 10.44 59.89
CA GLU A 633 -24.29 10.70 59.12
C GLU A 633 -24.35 10.01 57.74
N GLN A 634 -24.74 8.73 57.70
CA GLN A 634 -24.93 7.97 56.47
C GLN A 634 -25.99 8.59 55.54
N LEU A 635 -27.11 9.07 56.10
CA LEU A 635 -28.15 9.78 55.35
C LEU A 635 -27.68 11.11 54.75
N ASN A 636 -26.82 11.84 55.47
CA ASN A 636 -26.26 13.10 55.01
C ASN A 636 -25.24 12.90 53.88
N GLU A 637 -24.42 11.85 53.94
CA GLU A 637 -23.50 11.48 52.86
C GLU A 637 -24.24 11.05 51.58
N LEU A 638 -25.25 10.18 51.71
CA LEU A 638 -26.08 9.75 50.58
C LEU A 638 -26.87 10.90 49.94
N ASN A 639 -27.36 11.86 50.74
CA ASN A 639 -28.04 13.05 50.21
C ASN A 639 -27.10 14.07 49.54
N LYS A 640 -25.84 14.18 49.97
CA LYS A 640 -24.82 15.00 49.27
C LYS A 640 -24.47 14.44 47.89
N ASN A 641 -24.53 13.11 47.73
CA ASN A 641 -24.21 12.40 46.49
C ASN A 641 -25.40 12.20 45.54
N LYS A 642 -26.53 12.92 45.73
CA LYS A 642 -27.69 12.81 44.85
C LYS A 642 -27.34 13.26 43.41
N PRO A 643 -27.45 12.38 42.39
CA PRO A 643 -27.34 12.82 41.02
C PRO A 643 -28.48 13.80 40.69
N LYS A 644 -28.17 14.90 40.01
CA LYS A 644 -29.16 15.88 39.54
C LYS A 644 -30.23 15.16 38.71
N LYS A 645 -31.50 15.28 39.11
CA LYS A 645 -32.67 14.65 38.46
C LYS A 645 -32.59 14.71 36.94
N LEU A 646 -32.46 13.55 36.29
CA LEU A 646 -32.82 13.39 34.87
C LEU A 646 -34.35 13.29 34.76
N LYS A 647 -34.94 14.13 33.90
CA LYS A 647 -36.35 14.06 33.52
C LYS A 647 -36.53 12.94 32.48
N THR A 648 -36.64 11.69 32.90
CA THR A 648 -37.07 10.61 31.98
C THR A 648 -37.90 9.56 32.71
N SER A 649 -39.09 9.27 32.17
CA SER A 649 -40.07 8.29 32.68
C SER A 649 -39.74 6.83 32.30
N LYS A 650 -38.45 6.50 32.11
CA LYS A 650 -38.02 5.14 31.76
C LYS A 650 -37.42 4.48 32.99
N THR A 651 -37.97 3.33 33.39
CA THR A 651 -37.45 2.43 34.43
C THR A 651 -36.68 1.29 33.78
N THR A 652 -35.65 0.79 34.47
CA THR A 652 -34.82 -0.33 34.02
C THR A 652 -34.86 -1.43 35.08
N ASP A 653 -35.21 -2.65 34.69
CA ASP A 653 -35.31 -3.80 35.62
C ASP A 653 -34.00 -4.60 35.74
N ARG A 654 -32.95 -4.21 35.00
CA ARG A 654 -31.64 -4.86 34.97
C ARG A 654 -30.76 -4.35 36.12
N SER A 655 -29.94 -5.23 36.71
CA SER A 655 -29.07 -4.87 37.83
C SER A 655 -27.88 -4.02 37.38
N VAL A 656 -27.37 -3.15 38.27
CA VAL A 656 -26.16 -2.35 38.01
C VAL A 656 -24.97 -3.24 37.65
N ARG A 657 -24.88 -4.44 38.25
CA ARG A 657 -23.82 -5.42 37.99
C ARG A 657 -23.85 -5.96 36.57
N ASP A 658 -25.02 -6.31 36.05
CA ASP A 658 -25.15 -6.88 34.70
C ASP A 658 -24.84 -5.85 33.62
N ILE A 659 -25.30 -4.61 33.81
CA ILE A 659 -25.01 -3.50 32.90
C ILE A 659 -23.51 -3.18 32.93
N GLN A 660 -22.89 -3.13 34.11
CA GLN A 660 -21.46 -2.86 34.26
C GLN A 660 -20.58 -3.94 33.60
N GLN A 661 -20.93 -5.22 33.77
CA GLN A 661 -20.20 -6.32 33.09
C GLN A 661 -20.30 -6.22 31.56
N GLU A 662 -21.47 -5.89 31.02
CA GLU A 662 -21.64 -5.71 29.57
C GLU A 662 -20.85 -4.48 29.07
N LEU A 663 -20.80 -3.41 29.86
CA LEU A 663 -20.00 -2.21 29.61
C LEU A 663 -18.50 -2.49 29.64
N ASP A 664 -18.02 -3.30 30.59
CA ASP A 664 -16.61 -3.66 30.72
C ASP A 664 -16.14 -4.50 29.52
N VAL A 665 -16.98 -5.42 29.02
CA VAL A 665 -16.70 -6.20 27.81
C VAL A 665 -16.62 -5.29 26.57
N ILE A 666 -17.55 -4.34 26.41
CA ILE A 666 -17.55 -3.40 25.28
C ILE A 666 -16.37 -2.43 25.38
N ASN A 667 -16.07 -1.90 26.57
CA ASN A 667 -14.93 -1.02 26.80
C ASN A 667 -13.62 -1.73 26.48
N HIS A 668 -13.46 -2.98 26.92
CA HIS A 668 -12.28 -3.77 26.57
C HIS A 668 -12.16 -3.95 25.05
N PHE A 669 -13.26 -4.21 24.33
CA PHE A 669 -13.27 -4.31 22.87
C PHE A 669 -12.88 -2.98 22.19
N LEU A 670 -13.36 -1.85 22.70
CA LEU A 670 -13.09 -0.52 22.14
C LEU A 670 -11.66 -0.06 22.38
N ILE A 671 -11.09 -0.36 23.56
CA ILE A 671 -9.69 -0.10 23.92
C ILE A 671 -8.75 -0.99 23.11
N SER A 672 -9.07 -2.27 22.94
CA SER A 672 -8.22 -3.17 22.14
C SER A 672 -8.18 -2.82 20.65
N ASN A 673 -9.13 -2.02 20.16
CA ASN A 673 -9.25 -1.63 18.76
C ASN A 673 -9.03 -0.12 18.56
N GLU A 674 -8.22 0.53 19.39
CA GLU A 674 -8.14 1.99 19.47
C GLU A 674 -7.36 2.67 18.31
N ASP A 675 -8.05 2.90 17.18
CA ASP A 675 -7.57 3.78 16.11
C ASP A 675 -8.07 5.22 16.21
N THR A 676 -7.25 6.20 15.82
CA THR A 676 -7.65 7.61 15.72
C THR A 676 -8.73 7.80 14.66
N ILE A 677 -9.64 8.76 14.89
CA ILE A 677 -10.71 9.11 13.93
C ILE A 677 -10.12 9.44 12.55
N GLU A 678 -8.97 10.11 12.54
CA GLU A 678 -8.24 10.49 11.33
C GLU A 678 -7.75 9.26 10.52
N LYS A 679 -7.15 8.26 11.18
CA LYS A 679 -6.76 7.00 10.53
C LYS A 679 -7.95 6.27 9.92
N ARG A 680 -9.09 6.22 10.64
CA ARG A 680 -10.31 5.57 10.14
C ARG A 680 -10.87 6.27 8.90
N GLN A 681 -10.87 7.60 8.91
CA GLN A 681 -11.33 8.38 7.77
C GLN A 681 -10.40 8.21 6.56
N GLN A 682 -9.08 8.19 6.79
CA GLN A 682 -8.08 7.88 5.76
C GLN A 682 -8.32 6.51 5.11
N ILE A 683 -8.59 5.45 5.88
CA ILE A 683 -8.89 4.11 5.35
C ILE A 683 -10.14 4.12 4.46
N ILE A 684 -11.21 4.80 4.89
CA ILE A 684 -12.45 4.91 4.11
C ILE A 684 -12.23 5.66 2.80
N ASP A 685 -11.49 6.77 2.84
CA ASP A 685 -11.20 7.58 1.67
C ASP A 685 -10.25 6.86 0.71
N GLU A 686 -9.25 6.15 1.24
CA GLU A 686 -8.36 5.29 0.47
C GLU A 686 -9.12 4.14 -0.21
N PHE A 687 -10.04 3.48 0.50
CA PHE A 687 -10.91 2.45 -0.06
C PHE A 687 -11.73 2.99 -1.25
N ARG A 688 -12.35 4.15 -1.08
CA ARG A 688 -13.14 4.81 -2.14
C ARG A 688 -12.28 5.17 -3.35
N ALA A 689 -11.11 5.77 -3.11
CA ALA A 689 -10.18 6.17 -4.16
C ALA A 689 -9.65 4.96 -4.95
N LYS A 690 -9.19 3.91 -4.27
CA LYS A 690 -8.70 2.68 -4.90
C LYS A 690 -9.81 1.96 -5.66
N ARG A 691 -11.03 1.91 -5.12
CA ARG A 691 -12.19 1.31 -5.80
C ARG A 691 -12.53 2.04 -7.11
N LEU A 692 -12.55 3.36 -7.09
CA LEU A 692 -12.75 4.16 -8.31
C LEU A 692 -11.62 3.94 -9.32
N ALA A 693 -10.37 3.96 -8.87
CA ALA A 693 -9.21 3.73 -9.72
C ALA A 693 -9.24 2.35 -10.39
N ALA A 694 -9.62 1.29 -9.66
CA ALA A 694 -9.74 -0.05 -10.21
C ALA A 694 -10.88 -0.16 -11.25
N GLN A 695 -12.00 0.55 -11.04
CA GLN A 695 -13.09 0.60 -12.01
C GLN A 695 -12.70 1.30 -13.31
N GLU A 696 -12.02 2.45 -13.23
CA GLU A 696 -11.53 3.15 -14.42
C GLU A 696 -10.44 2.34 -15.13
N PHE A 697 -9.54 1.71 -14.37
CA PHE A 697 -8.53 0.81 -14.93
C PHE A 697 -9.15 -0.37 -15.68
N LYS A 698 -10.21 -0.98 -15.12
CA LYS A 698 -10.97 -2.07 -15.77
C LYS A 698 -11.53 -1.64 -17.12
N LYS A 699 -12.15 -0.45 -17.21
CA LYS A 699 -12.71 0.07 -18.47
C LYS A 699 -11.62 0.23 -19.54
N VAL A 700 -10.45 0.74 -19.17
CA VAL A 700 -9.30 0.89 -20.09
C VAL A 700 -8.79 -0.47 -20.53
N TYR A 701 -8.57 -1.39 -19.58
CA TYR A 701 -8.15 -2.77 -19.84
C TYR A 701 -9.09 -3.49 -20.83
N GLU A 702 -10.40 -3.46 -20.59
CA GLU A 702 -11.39 -4.12 -21.45
C GLU A 702 -11.46 -3.51 -22.86
N ARG A 703 -11.21 -2.20 -22.98
CA ARG A 703 -11.11 -1.53 -24.28
C ARG A 703 -9.88 -2.01 -25.05
N CYS A 704 -8.72 -2.03 -24.42
CA CYS A 704 -7.48 -2.52 -25.04
C CYS A 704 -7.60 -4.00 -25.42
N PHE A 705 -8.20 -4.83 -24.58
CA PHE A 705 -8.43 -6.25 -24.86
C PHE A 705 -9.28 -6.46 -26.11
N ARG A 706 -10.40 -5.73 -26.25
CA ARG A 706 -11.24 -5.78 -27.45
C ARG A 706 -10.49 -5.35 -28.72
N GLN A 707 -9.67 -4.31 -28.63
CA GLN A 707 -8.88 -3.84 -29.76
C GLN A 707 -7.85 -4.89 -30.21
N VAL A 708 -7.16 -5.54 -29.27
CA VAL A 708 -6.18 -6.59 -29.60
C VAL A 708 -6.84 -7.81 -30.22
N GLN A 709 -8.00 -8.25 -29.71
CA GLN A 709 -8.75 -9.33 -30.36
C GLN A 709 -9.12 -8.99 -31.81
N SER A 710 -9.46 -7.74 -32.10
CA SER A 710 -9.72 -7.31 -33.47
C SER A 710 -8.45 -7.33 -34.32
N LEU A 711 -7.32 -6.85 -33.79
CA LEU A 711 -6.03 -6.87 -34.49
C LEU A 711 -5.58 -8.30 -34.80
N GLU A 712 -5.75 -9.22 -33.87
CA GLU A 712 -5.44 -10.64 -34.05
C GLU A 712 -6.25 -11.26 -35.19
N LYS A 713 -7.57 -10.98 -35.25
CA LYS A 713 -8.42 -11.39 -36.38
C LYS A 713 -7.90 -10.85 -37.72
N PHE A 714 -7.50 -9.57 -37.77
CA PHE A 714 -6.96 -8.97 -38.99
C PHE A 714 -5.64 -9.59 -39.42
N VAL A 715 -4.72 -9.83 -38.48
CA VAL A 715 -3.42 -10.46 -38.76
C VAL A 715 -3.60 -11.89 -39.27
N ASN A 716 -4.50 -12.66 -38.65
CA ASN A 716 -4.81 -14.02 -39.10
C ASN A 716 -5.40 -14.03 -40.51
N LYS A 717 -6.34 -13.13 -40.82
CA LYS A 717 -6.90 -13.00 -42.16
C LYS A 717 -5.86 -12.61 -43.21
N ARG A 718 -4.90 -11.73 -42.86
CA ARG A 718 -3.78 -11.37 -43.73
C ARG A 718 -2.83 -12.53 -43.97
N LYS A 719 -2.54 -13.33 -42.94
CA LYS A 719 -1.72 -14.55 -43.04
C LYS A 719 -2.35 -15.59 -43.94
N GLU A 720 -3.66 -15.81 -43.80
CA GLU A 720 -4.43 -16.69 -44.69
C GLU A 720 -4.39 -16.18 -46.14
N ARG A 721 -4.65 -14.89 -46.35
CA ARG A 721 -4.61 -14.28 -47.69
C ARG A 721 -3.21 -14.35 -48.31
N PHE A 722 -2.16 -14.19 -47.51
CA PHE A 722 -0.79 -14.37 -47.97
C PHE A 722 -0.56 -15.79 -48.48
N GLY A 723 -1.01 -16.81 -47.73
CA GLY A 723 -0.97 -18.21 -48.15
C GLY A 723 -1.66 -18.43 -49.49
N GLN A 724 -2.89 -17.92 -49.63
CA GLN A 724 -3.65 -18.00 -50.89
C GLN A 724 -2.89 -17.36 -52.06
N ILE A 725 -2.35 -16.14 -51.89
CA ILE A 725 -1.59 -15.45 -52.94
C ILE A 725 -0.32 -16.23 -53.30
N THR A 726 0.39 -16.79 -52.31
CA THR A 726 1.58 -17.61 -52.60
C THR A 726 1.24 -18.87 -53.36
N ASP A 727 0.12 -19.54 -53.02
CA ASP A 727 -0.33 -20.75 -53.71
C ASP A 727 -0.78 -20.44 -55.14
N GLU A 728 -1.49 -19.33 -55.35
CA GLU A 728 -1.88 -18.83 -56.67
C GLU A 728 -0.64 -18.55 -57.54
N HIS A 729 0.37 -17.84 -57.03
CA HIS A 729 1.60 -17.57 -57.77
C HIS A 729 2.40 -18.84 -58.10
N GLN A 730 2.45 -19.81 -57.17
CA GLN A 730 3.09 -21.09 -57.46
C GLN A 730 2.32 -21.88 -58.53
N TYR A 731 0.99 -21.90 -58.46
CA TYR A 731 0.15 -22.56 -59.45
C TYR A 731 0.37 -21.94 -60.84
N LEU A 732 0.34 -20.61 -60.93
CA LEU A 732 0.51 -19.88 -62.19
C LEU A 732 1.91 -20.09 -62.79
N LEU A 733 2.94 -20.12 -61.94
CA LEU A 733 4.31 -20.45 -62.34
C LEU A 733 4.42 -21.89 -62.84
N ARG A 734 3.87 -22.87 -62.11
CA ARG A 734 3.85 -24.29 -62.49
C ARG A 734 3.17 -24.48 -63.84
N HIS A 735 1.98 -23.90 -64.01
CA HIS A 735 1.19 -24.01 -65.23
C HIS A 735 1.93 -23.41 -66.42
N LYS A 736 2.39 -22.15 -66.30
CA LYS A 736 3.08 -21.46 -67.38
C LYS A 736 4.41 -22.13 -67.75
N PHE A 737 5.13 -22.66 -66.75
CA PHE A 737 6.35 -23.44 -66.99
C PHE A 737 6.04 -24.70 -67.80
N LYS A 738 5.02 -25.46 -67.40
CA LYS A 738 4.59 -26.67 -68.11
C LYS A 738 4.18 -26.37 -69.55
N ASP A 739 3.35 -25.35 -69.77
CA ASP A 739 2.92 -24.93 -71.11
C ASP A 739 4.11 -24.59 -72.02
N LEU A 740 5.13 -23.91 -71.48
CA LEU A 740 6.34 -23.56 -72.23
C LEU A 740 7.19 -24.79 -72.54
N MET A 741 7.36 -25.70 -71.59
CA MET A 741 8.15 -26.92 -71.78
C MET A 741 7.52 -27.87 -72.81
N GLU A 742 6.19 -27.99 -72.82
CA GLU A 742 5.45 -28.78 -73.81
C GLU A 742 5.67 -28.27 -75.24
N LYS A 743 5.76 -26.94 -75.44
CA LYS A 743 6.09 -26.34 -76.76
C LYS A 743 7.45 -26.77 -77.30
N TYR A 744 8.41 -27.05 -76.43
CA TYR A 744 9.75 -27.55 -76.79
C TYR A 744 9.83 -29.09 -76.82
N ARG A 745 8.68 -29.79 -76.83
CA ARG A 745 8.55 -31.27 -76.88
C ARG A 745 9.07 -31.98 -75.63
N PHE A 746 9.06 -31.30 -74.49
CA PHE A 746 9.34 -31.89 -73.18
C PHE A 746 8.05 -32.22 -72.43
N ASP A 747 7.49 -33.40 -72.69
CA ASP A 747 6.30 -33.90 -71.98
C ASP A 747 6.67 -34.38 -70.56
N ASP A 748 5.69 -34.44 -69.66
CA ASP A 748 5.85 -34.89 -68.26
C ASP A 748 6.92 -34.11 -67.48
N CYS A 749 6.78 -32.78 -67.46
CA CYS A 749 7.59 -31.89 -66.62
C CYS A 749 6.82 -31.38 -65.40
N ASP A 750 7.53 -31.17 -64.30
CA ASP A 750 6.96 -30.60 -63.07
C ASP A 750 8.00 -29.72 -62.36
N ILE A 751 7.51 -28.69 -61.68
CA ILE A 751 8.32 -27.78 -60.88
C ILE A 751 7.79 -27.73 -59.44
N LYS A 752 8.60 -28.25 -58.52
CA LYS A 752 8.30 -28.30 -57.09
C LYS A 752 9.06 -27.20 -56.38
N ILE A 753 8.32 -26.36 -55.68
CA ILE A 753 8.87 -25.25 -54.91
C ILE A 753 8.63 -25.54 -53.43
N ASN A 754 9.70 -25.70 -52.66
CA ASN A 754 9.61 -25.84 -51.22
C ASN A 754 10.08 -24.55 -50.54
N HIS A 755 9.13 -23.71 -50.15
CA HIS A 755 9.44 -22.46 -49.46
C HIS A 755 10.06 -22.62 -48.08
N LYS A 756 9.87 -23.76 -47.40
CA LYS A 756 10.46 -24.00 -46.08
C LYS A 756 11.93 -24.38 -46.17
N LYS A 757 12.30 -25.17 -47.18
CA LYS A 757 13.69 -25.60 -47.42
C LYS A 757 14.47 -24.67 -48.36
N GLU A 758 13.81 -23.65 -48.92
CA GLU A 758 14.33 -22.80 -50.00
C GLU A 758 14.81 -23.60 -51.23
N GLU A 759 14.15 -24.73 -51.52
CA GLU A 759 14.51 -25.63 -52.61
C GLU A 759 13.58 -25.45 -53.81
N LEU A 760 14.16 -25.50 -55.02
CA LEU A 760 13.46 -25.56 -56.29
C LEU A 760 13.90 -26.82 -57.04
N GLU A 761 12.96 -27.71 -57.34
CA GLU A 761 13.21 -28.92 -58.11
C GLU A 761 12.45 -28.86 -59.42
N ILE A 762 13.19 -28.96 -60.53
CA ILE A 762 12.64 -29.09 -61.88
C ILE A 762 12.88 -30.52 -62.34
N SER A 763 11.83 -31.17 -62.85
CA SER A 763 11.88 -32.57 -63.31
C SER A 763 11.31 -32.71 -64.72
N ILE A 764 11.94 -33.54 -65.56
CA ILE A 764 11.56 -33.79 -66.98
C ILE A 764 11.75 -35.29 -67.30
N LYS A 765 10.65 -35.97 -67.71
CA LYS A 765 10.47 -37.36 -68.22
C LYS A 765 10.91 -38.60 -67.39
N LYS A 766 9.91 -39.51 -67.25
CA LYS A 766 9.80 -40.96 -66.87
C LYS A 766 10.70 -41.66 -65.84
N ASN A 767 11.79 -41.09 -65.32
CA ASN A 767 12.63 -41.75 -64.31
C ASN A 767 13.15 -40.80 -63.21
N LYS A 768 12.32 -39.84 -62.74
CA LYS A 768 12.69 -38.87 -61.67
C LYS A 768 14.13 -38.33 -61.81
N ARG A 769 14.52 -37.95 -63.03
CA ARG A 769 15.83 -37.35 -63.30
C ARG A 769 15.80 -35.89 -62.82
N SER A 770 16.68 -35.56 -61.87
CA SER A 770 16.87 -34.18 -61.40
C SER A 770 17.58 -33.35 -62.47
N ALA A 771 17.41 -32.01 -62.46
CA ALA A 771 18.05 -31.07 -63.40
C ALA A 771 19.59 -31.23 -63.50
N SER A 772 20.22 -31.81 -62.47
CA SER A 772 21.64 -32.19 -62.46
C SER A 772 22.01 -33.28 -63.49
N SER A 773 21.05 -33.98 -64.07
CA SER A 773 21.26 -35.04 -65.07
C SER A 773 20.86 -34.64 -66.50
N PHE A 774 20.46 -33.38 -66.71
CA PHE A 774 20.10 -32.83 -68.03
C PHE A 774 21.35 -32.57 -68.88
N SER A 775 21.21 -32.74 -70.20
CA SER A 775 22.19 -32.26 -71.18
C SER A 775 22.31 -30.73 -71.14
N GLY A 776 23.42 -30.18 -71.65
CA GLY A 776 23.64 -28.72 -71.66
C GLY A 776 22.48 -27.93 -72.28
N GLY A 777 21.96 -28.40 -73.43
CA GLY A 777 20.80 -27.76 -74.07
C GLY A 777 19.49 -27.90 -73.31
N GLU A 778 19.23 -29.04 -72.65
CA GLU A 778 18.04 -29.23 -71.81
C GLU A 778 18.05 -28.32 -70.58
N ARG A 779 19.22 -28.12 -69.96
CA ARG A 779 19.37 -27.17 -68.85
C ARG A 779 19.07 -25.75 -69.30
N SER A 780 19.60 -25.33 -70.45
CA SER A 780 19.39 -23.99 -70.99
C SER A 780 17.91 -23.75 -71.32
N ILE A 781 17.22 -24.72 -71.92
CA ILE A 781 15.79 -24.59 -72.25
C ILE A 781 14.91 -24.61 -71.00
N SER A 782 15.21 -25.46 -70.03
CA SER A 782 14.49 -25.49 -68.75
C SER A 782 14.65 -24.17 -68.00
N THR A 783 15.86 -23.61 -68.02
CA THR A 783 16.16 -22.30 -67.41
C THR A 783 15.42 -21.18 -68.14
N PHE A 784 15.41 -21.20 -69.47
CA PHE A 784 14.63 -20.26 -70.28
C PHE A 784 13.14 -20.32 -69.93
N CYS A 785 12.53 -21.50 -69.99
CA CYS A 785 11.10 -21.67 -69.71
C CYS A 785 10.76 -21.23 -68.27
N PHE A 786 11.64 -21.51 -67.31
CA PHE A 786 11.48 -21.07 -65.93
C PHE A 786 11.53 -19.54 -65.79
N LEU A 787 12.50 -18.87 -66.42
CA LEU A 787 12.61 -17.41 -66.40
C LEU A 787 11.39 -16.72 -67.01
N ILE A 788 10.89 -17.22 -68.15
CA ILE A 788 9.70 -16.66 -68.81
C ILE A 788 8.41 -16.96 -68.01
N ALA A 789 8.34 -18.11 -67.35
CA ALA A 789 7.25 -18.41 -66.44
C ALA A 789 7.25 -17.45 -65.22
N LEU A 790 8.42 -17.16 -64.66
CA LEU A 790 8.59 -16.21 -63.55
C LEU A 790 8.20 -14.77 -63.90
N TRP A 791 8.36 -14.35 -65.15
CA TRP A 791 8.00 -13.01 -65.60
C TRP A 791 6.52 -12.66 -65.42
N GLY A 792 5.62 -13.65 -65.36
CA GLY A 792 4.21 -13.44 -65.04
C GLY A 792 3.95 -13.16 -63.56
N SER A 793 4.87 -13.56 -62.69
CA SER A 793 4.76 -13.42 -61.23
C SER A 793 5.63 -12.29 -60.66
N ILE A 794 6.49 -11.68 -61.48
CA ILE A 794 7.43 -10.64 -61.05
C ILE A 794 7.32 -9.41 -61.97
N TYR A 795 6.89 -8.29 -61.37
CA TYR A 795 6.92 -6.99 -62.03
C TYR A 795 8.30 -6.34 -61.88
N GLN A 796 8.95 -6.03 -63.00
CA GLN A 796 10.20 -5.27 -63.03
C GLN A 796 10.20 -4.34 -64.25
N PRO A 797 10.57 -3.04 -64.08
CA PRO A 797 10.60 -2.08 -65.18
C PRO A 797 11.74 -2.34 -66.17
N PHE A 798 12.81 -3.02 -65.74
CA PHE A 798 13.94 -3.41 -66.58
C PHE A 798 14.20 -4.90 -66.42
N ARG A 799 14.42 -5.61 -67.52
CA ARG A 799 14.76 -7.04 -67.55
C ARG A 799 16.01 -7.23 -68.39
N LEU A 800 17.07 -7.69 -67.76
CA LEU A 800 18.35 -7.96 -68.41
C LEU A 800 18.59 -9.46 -68.37
N LEU A 801 18.80 -10.06 -69.54
CA LEU A 801 19.13 -11.48 -69.68
C LEU A 801 20.52 -11.57 -70.32
N ASP A 802 21.38 -12.38 -69.72
CA ASP A 802 22.72 -12.66 -70.23
C ASP A 802 22.87 -14.15 -70.46
N GLU A 803 23.59 -14.53 -71.51
CA GLU A 803 23.99 -15.91 -71.80
C GLU A 803 22.84 -16.93 -71.89
N ILE A 804 21.63 -16.49 -72.20
CA ILE A 804 20.43 -17.35 -72.11
C ILE A 804 20.37 -18.47 -73.16
N ASP A 805 21.12 -18.35 -74.25
CA ASP A 805 21.13 -19.26 -75.39
C ASP A 805 22.40 -20.13 -75.49
N ILE A 806 23.29 -20.07 -74.49
CA ILE A 806 24.52 -20.87 -74.48
C ILE A 806 24.14 -22.36 -74.33
N TYR A 807 24.79 -23.22 -75.12
CA TYR A 807 24.55 -24.67 -75.21
C TYR A 807 23.23 -25.11 -75.89
N MET A 808 22.44 -24.17 -76.42
CA MET A 808 21.29 -24.50 -77.27
C MET A 808 21.74 -24.78 -78.70
N ASP A 809 21.04 -25.70 -79.39
CA ASP A 809 21.17 -25.84 -80.84
C ASP A 809 20.50 -24.65 -81.56
N ASN A 810 20.87 -24.42 -82.83
CA ASN A 810 20.39 -23.25 -83.57
C ASN A 810 18.87 -23.24 -83.76
N GLU A 811 18.22 -24.40 -83.90
CA GLU A 811 16.77 -24.50 -84.06
C GLU A 811 16.03 -24.09 -82.77
N LYS A 812 16.40 -24.66 -81.62
CA LYS A 812 15.76 -24.32 -80.34
C LYS A 812 16.12 -22.91 -79.89
N ARG A 813 17.34 -22.44 -80.19
CA ARG A 813 17.75 -21.05 -79.94
C ARG A 813 16.88 -20.06 -80.67
N ASN A 814 16.69 -20.23 -81.99
CA ASN A 814 15.83 -19.35 -82.78
C ASN A 814 14.41 -19.36 -82.21
N SER A 815 13.84 -20.55 -81.93
CA SER A 815 12.52 -20.68 -81.30
C SER A 815 12.42 -19.99 -79.93
N CYS A 816 13.47 -20.05 -79.09
CA CYS A 816 13.53 -19.34 -77.80
C CYS A 816 13.53 -17.82 -77.96
N LEU A 817 14.34 -17.28 -78.86
CA LEU A 817 14.41 -15.84 -79.13
C LEU A 817 13.09 -15.28 -79.69
N GLU A 818 12.40 -16.07 -80.51
CA GLU A 818 11.07 -15.73 -81.02
C GLU A 818 10.03 -15.67 -79.89
N HIS A 819 9.93 -16.73 -79.08
CA HIS A 819 9.04 -16.75 -77.93
C HIS A 819 9.36 -15.67 -76.90
N LEU A 820 10.63 -15.32 -76.75
CA LEU A 820 11.10 -14.25 -75.88
C LEU A 820 10.53 -12.91 -76.33
N TYR A 821 10.66 -12.61 -77.62
CA TYR A 821 10.11 -11.40 -78.25
C TYR A 821 8.59 -11.33 -78.16
N GLU A 822 7.88 -12.44 -78.43
CA GLU A 822 6.43 -12.48 -78.24
C GLU A 822 6.06 -12.15 -76.79
N ASN A 823 6.79 -12.70 -75.81
CA ASN A 823 6.55 -12.40 -74.40
C ASN A 823 6.82 -10.94 -74.05
N THR A 824 7.82 -10.26 -74.66
CA THR A 824 8.07 -8.84 -74.37
C THR A 824 6.93 -7.94 -74.83
N GLN A 825 6.21 -8.29 -75.91
CA GLN A 825 5.05 -7.54 -76.39
C GLN A 825 3.91 -7.50 -75.37
N TYR A 826 3.71 -8.59 -74.61
CA TYR A 826 2.71 -8.63 -73.53
C TYR A 826 3.09 -7.75 -72.33
N TYR A 827 4.39 -7.46 -72.14
CA TYR A 827 4.90 -6.61 -71.05
C TYR A 827 5.42 -5.27 -71.59
N SER A 828 4.59 -4.54 -72.34
CA SER A 828 4.93 -3.25 -72.97
C SER A 828 5.35 -2.12 -72.01
N SER A 829 5.20 -2.32 -70.70
CA SER A 829 5.63 -1.38 -69.65
C SER A 829 7.03 -1.68 -69.09
N SER A 830 7.75 -2.66 -69.63
CA SER A 830 9.12 -2.99 -69.24
C SER A 830 10.10 -2.92 -70.41
N GLN A 831 11.32 -2.47 -70.14
CA GLN A 831 12.43 -2.52 -71.08
C GLN A 831 13.18 -3.85 -70.95
N HIS A 832 13.45 -4.49 -72.08
CA HIS A 832 14.16 -5.78 -72.13
C HIS A 832 15.50 -5.60 -72.85
N VAL A 833 16.57 -6.07 -72.23
CA VAL A 833 17.92 -6.07 -72.78
C VAL A 833 18.43 -7.51 -72.75
N ILE A 834 18.86 -8.03 -73.89
CA ILE A 834 19.33 -9.41 -74.02
C ILE A 834 20.76 -9.36 -74.53
N PHE A 835 21.67 -9.96 -73.77
CA PHE A 835 23.04 -10.19 -74.16
C PHE A 835 23.16 -11.64 -74.65
N THR A 836 23.70 -11.81 -75.86
CA THR A 836 24.04 -13.12 -76.40
C THR A 836 25.45 -13.04 -77.01
N PRO A 837 26.33 -14.01 -76.73
CA PRO A 837 27.62 -14.11 -77.39
C PRO A 837 27.50 -14.67 -78.82
N GLN A 838 26.32 -15.14 -79.22
CA GLN A 838 26.08 -15.78 -80.51
C GLN A 838 25.49 -14.79 -81.52
N ALA A 839 25.86 -14.95 -82.79
CA ALA A 839 25.27 -14.16 -83.87
C ALA A 839 23.77 -14.49 -84.03
N ILE A 840 22.95 -13.46 -84.18
CA ILE A 840 21.53 -13.60 -84.51
C ILE A 840 21.42 -13.84 -86.03
N ASP A 841 20.64 -14.85 -86.43
CA ASP A 841 20.40 -15.13 -87.85
C ASP A 841 19.74 -13.92 -88.52
N SER A 842 20.24 -13.54 -89.71
CA SER A 842 19.70 -12.46 -90.53
C SER A 842 18.22 -12.62 -90.87
N ALA A 843 17.71 -13.84 -91.02
CA ALA A 843 16.30 -14.11 -91.26
C ALA A 843 15.45 -13.82 -90.01
N LEU A 844 15.95 -14.22 -88.84
CA LEU A 844 15.32 -13.95 -87.55
C LEU A 844 15.35 -12.44 -87.23
N TRP A 845 16.46 -11.76 -87.51
CA TRP A 845 16.59 -10.32 -87.31
C TRP A 845 15.52 -9.52 -88.06
N LYS A 846 15.32 -9.80 -89.34
CA LYS A 846 14.29 -9.14 -90.16
C LYS A 846 12.88 -9.32 -89.58
N ARG A 847 12.63 -10.42 -88.88
CA ARG A 847 11.34 -10.76 -88.29
C ARG A 847 11.10 -10.12 -86.93
N LEU A 848 12.15 -9.94 -86.10
CA LEU A 848 12.01 -9.45 -84.73
C LEU A 848 11.86 -7.91 -84.62
N ASN A 849 12.18 -7.13 -85.65
CA ASN A 849 12.06 -5.65 -85.65
C ASN A 849 12.55 -4.97 -84.35
N VAL A 850 13.67 -5.44 -83.81
CA VAL A 850 14.32 -4.91 -82.59
C VAL A 850 15.67 -4.27 -82.93
N PRO A 851 16.09 -3.23 -82.18
CA PRO A 851 17.45 -2.69 -82.31
C PRO A 851 18.47 -3.71 -81.78
N ILE A 852 19.49 -4.01 -82.61
CA ILE A 852 20.61 -4.88 -82.24
C ILE A 852 21.87 -4.01 -82.14
N PHE A 853 22.56 -4.11 -81.00
CA PHE A 853 23.84 -3.44 -80.76
C PHE A 853 24.94 -4.49 -80.76
N CYS A 854 25.71 -4.57 -81.85
CA CYS A 854 26.88 -5.44 -81.90
C CYS A 854 28.06 -4.78 -81.18
N MET A 855 28.58 -5.44 -80.15
CA MET A 855 29.78 -4.98 -79.47
C MET A 855 30.99 -5.07 -80.42
N PRO A 856 31.90 -4.09 -80.39
CA PRO A 856 33.13 -4.15 -81.19
C PRO A 856 33.97 -5.37 -80.77
N THR A 857 34.68 -5.96 -81.73
CA THR A 857 35.53 -7.12 -81.48
C THR A 857 36.54 -6.79 -80.38
N PRO A 858 36.59 -7.56 -79.27
CA PRO A 858 37.51 -7.27 -78.18
C PRO A 858 38.95 -7.40 -78.68
N LYS A 859 39.78 -6.39 -78.40
CA LYS A 859 41.23 -6.46 -78.64
C LYS A 859 41.82 -7.50 -77.69
N ARG A 860 41.95 -8.74 -78.14
CA ARG A 860 42.67 -9.78 -77.42
C ARG A 860 44.17 -9.48 -77.57
N SER A 861 44.81 -9.00 -76.51
CA SER A 861 46.27 -8.98 -76.43
C SER A 861 46.75 -10.44 -76.33
N LEU A 862 46.99 -11.04 -77.48
CA LEU A 862 47.83 -12.23 -77.59
C LEU A 862 49.27 -11.71 -77.72
N GLU A 863 49.97 -11.62 -76.59
CA GLU A 863 51.41 -11.86 -76.54
C GLU A 863 51.63 -13.33 -76.19
#